data_AF-A0A952VK25-F1
#
_entry.id   AF-A0A952VK25-F1
#
_cell.length_a   1.000
_cell.length_b   1.000
_cell.length_c   1.000
_cell.angle_alpha   90.00
_cell.angle_beta   90.00
_cell.angle_gamma   90.00
#
_symmetry.space_group_name_H-M   'P 1'
#
loop_
_entity.id
_entity.type
_entity.pdbx_description
1 polymer ?
#
loop_
_entity_poly.entity_id
_entity_poly.type
_entity_poly.pdbx_seq_one_letter_code
_entity_poly.pdbx_strand_id
1 'polypeptide(L)'
;MTRVTSDPASQIRPYCVVDSGRSESDVLSQINLSCFECYGPDSRVGPHPDRGRVTVDVLAQYEKLIRELASIPHLVFVPHTELNDYGCPADKIVCSIRHDVDADIRAAVAEAEIEQRYGARTSYYILHTAPYYGSWIDGEHRRNGCMARLYRQIQDMGHEIALHTDPLHLYQNMYLDGAQAVREEIAWLREQGLKITGTVAHNSAPIYGIENFAIFKGKNRKGLALGSRGEPGDELVDEVVHEGKWAPLGVLDERELGLTYEGNDFFRRKDIRIEYGATRYLNRWRWDAHLKRWRVAKDPSEDRFVDQERMIEEIKGLPGGVWLILNVHPLYYGSRAVAKGAPPMKLDRVATQINKDWGWETHEPNTVQAAHGEQAGQVEFQSINYSDDRGMLDIPLPTDANGECRVLLLGGRNIDGLEVGIPEHCHRQVGARLSEALDRPVRVRKAAFSGMGLCRHFAWCERALAEREHDVVIIGLGADELANSHPALWSQSTGFAIKHPPGRYLWTDGEAVVVVDRSRGAWIRRSRLRAADSAPSLADPSTLKGTSTKDVDVIGRCLSYYADHVRAAGATPIAMLVECGEAAGYWSDAEQDNRAAHRRTLRVVQPWIEAAGMELIDPYALYLEHSGAPTHWRASNTWSHTGHRLAAKAMYKVLHPLLTAKKLVPAGAQS
;
A
#
# COMPACT_ATOMS: atom_id res chain seq x y z
N MET A 1 -3.69 -52.36 0.92
CA MET A 1 -2.89 -51.49 1.81
C MET A 1 -3.67 -51.27 3.09
N THR A 2 -3.37 -52.02 4.14
CA THR A 2 -3.93 -51.85 5.48
C THR A 2 -3.32 -50.60 6.11
N ARG A 3 -4.07 -49.48 6.15
CA ARG A 3 -3.69 -48.31 6.95
C ARG A 3 -3.69 -48.75 8.42
N VAL A 4 -2.51 -48.94 9.00
CA VAL A 4 -2.36 -48.97 10.45
C VAL A 4 -2.66 -47.55 10.92
N THR A 5 -3.89 -47.31 11.35
CA THR A 5 -4.33 -46.07 11.98
C THR A 5 -3.75 -46.01 13.38
N SER A 6 -2.47 -45.63 13.49
CA SER A 6 -1.96 -45.18 14.79
C SER A 6 -2.79 -43.98 15.24
N ASP A 7 -3.19 -43.96 16.50
CA ASP A 7 -3.89 -42.85 17.13
C ASP A 7 -3.05 -41.57 16.95
N PRO A 8 -3.53 -40.54 16.24
CA PRO A 8 -2.78 -39.31 16.01
C PRO A 8 -2.27 -38.66 17.30
N ALA A 9 -3.02 -38.80 18.41
CA ALA A 9 -2.63 -38.27 19.70
C ALA A 9 -1.34 -38.93 20.23
N SER A 10 -1.09 -40.21 19.90
CA SER A 10 0.12 -40.93 20.32
C SER A 10 1.41 -40.43 19.68
N GLN A 11 1.32 -39.58 18.64
CA GLN A 11 2.47 -39.01 17.93
C GLN A 11 2.90 -37.66 18.52
N ILE A 12 2.11 -37.06 19.41
CA ILE A 12 2.41 -35.76 20.00
C ILE A 12 3.53 -35.90 21.02
N ARG A 13 4.63 -35.17 20.79
CA ARG A 13 5.75 -35.09 21.72
C ARG A 13 5.56 -33.93 22.70
N PRO A 14 6.15 -34.02 23.91
CA PRO A 14 6.21 -32.87 24.81
C PRO A 14 6.86 -31.67 24.14
N TYR A 15 6.40 -30.47 24.51
CA TYR A 15 7.12 -29.25 24.17
C TYR A 15 8.45 -29.20 24.94
N CYS A 16 9.53 -28.89 24.23
CA CYS A 16 10.87 -28.74 24.79
C CYS A 16 11.44 -27.41 24.32
N VAL A 17 11.94 -26.61 25.27
CA VAL A 17 12.50 -25.29 25.00
C VAL A 17 13.86 -25.11 25.67
N VAL A 18 14.80 -24.54 24.93
CA VAL A 18 16.11 -24.11 25.42
C VAL A 18 16.39 -22.69 24.95
N ASP A 19 17.28 -21.99 25.65
CA ASP A 19 17.77 -20.70 25.15
C ASP A 19 18.67 -20.90 23.92
N SER A 20 18.53 -20.03 22.93
CA SER A 20 19.29 -20.11 21.68
C SER A 20 20.74 -19.64 21.83
N GLY A 21 21.07 -18.92 22.91
CA GLY A 21 22.37 -18.29 23.14
C GLY A 21 22.67 -17.12 22.20
N ARG A 22 21.72 -16.72 21.34
CA ARG A 22 21.94 -15.65 20.36
C ARG A 22 21.96 -14.29 21.02
N SER A 23 22.80 -13.40 20.53
CA SER A 23 22.77 -12.00 20.96
C SER A 23 21.56 -11.27 20.38
N GLU A 24 21.13 -10.20 21.04
CA GLU A 24 20.07 -9.34 20.53
C GLU A 24 20.42 -8.79 19.13
N SER A 25 21.67 -8.37 18.92
CA SER A 25 22.14 -7.85 17.63
C SER A 25 22.01 -8.89 16.51
N ASP A 26 22.29 -10.16 16.79
CA ASP A 26 22.18 -11.25 15.80
C ASP A 26 20.72 -11.48 15.41
N VAL A 27 19.81 -11.47 16.39
CA VAL A 27 18.37 -11.64 16.16
C VAL A 27 17.83 -10.45 15.37
N LEU A 28 18.13 -9.21 15.77
CA LEU A 28 17.70 -7.99 15.09
C LEU A 28 18.26 -7.87 13.67
N SER A 29 19.49 -8.32 13.43
CA SER A 29 20.08 -8.36 12.10
C SER A 29 19.36 -9.36 11.18
N GLN A 30 18.99 -10.53 11.71
CA GLN A 30 18.20 -11.51 10.97
C GLN A 30 16.79 -10.97 10.67
N ILE A 31 16.13 -10.35 11.64
CA ILE A 31 14.80 -9.74 11.45
C ILE A 31 14.86 -8.71 10.32
N ASN A 32 15.84 -7.81 10.34
CA ASN A 32 15.97 -6.80 9.29
C ASN A 32 16.14 -7.44 7.91
N LEU A 33 16.98 -8.48 7.80
CA LEU A 33 17.19 -9.20 6.55
C LEU A 33 15.90 -9.85 6.07
N SER A 34 15.25 -10.64 6.93
CA SER A 34 13.99 -11.32 6.61
C SER A 34 12.89 -10.33 6.24
N CYS A 35 12.75 -9.23 6.99
CA CYS A 35 11.77 -8.20 6.67
C CYS A 35 12.11 -7.45 5.38
N PHE A 36 13.39 -7.19 5.09
CA PHE A 36 13.76 -6.58 3.81
C PHE A 36 13.48 -7.50 2.62
N GLU A 37 13.75 -8.80 2.75
CA GLU A 37 13.54 -9.78 1.69
C GLU A 37 12.06 -10.14 1.49
N CYS A 38 11.29 -10.28 2.57
CA CYS A 38 9.87 -10.66 2.51
C CYS A 38 8.92 -9.46 2.39
N TYR A 39 9.28 -8.33 2.99
CA TYR A 39 8.40 -7.17 3.16
C TYR A 39 8.98 -5.85 2.61
N GLY A 40 10.27 -5.84 2.24
CA GLY A 40 10.94 -4.63 1.76
C GLY A 40 10.57 -4.26 0.32
N PRO A 41 11.12 -3.14 -0.18
CA PRO A 41 10.78 -2.56 -1.47
C PRO A 41 11.37 -3.34 -2.66
N ASP A 42 12.46 -4.11 -2.50
CA ASP A 42 13.21 -4.75 -3.60
C ASP A 42 12.37 -5.73 -4.42
N SER A 43 11.88 -5.34 -5.58
CA SER A 43 10.96 -6.15 -6.37
C SER A 43 11.64 -7.25 -7.20
N ARG A 44 12.98 -7.27 -7.32
CA ARG A 44 13.74 -8.21 -8.19
C ARG A 44 13.65 -9.68 -7.77
N VAL A 45 13.34 -9.94 -6.51
CA VAL A 45 13.14 -11.31 -6.02
C VAL A 45 11.88 -11.94 -6.63
N GLY A 46 11.13 -11.16 -7.42
CA GLY A 46 9.96 -11.55 -8.16
C GLY A 46 8.71 -11.54 -7.28
N PRO A 47 7.51 -11.32 -7.85
CA PRO A 47 6.30 -11.82 -7.23
C PRO A 47 6.39 -13.34 -7.32
N HIS A 48 6.79 -14.03 -6.25
CA HIS A 48 6.61 -15.47 -6.23
C HIS A 48 5.11 -15.72 -6.47
N PRO A 49 4.71 -16.43 -7.54
CA PRO A 49 3.31 -16.58 -7.92
C PRO A 49 2.45 -17.13 -6.76
N ASP A 50 3.08 -17.97 -5.93
CA ASP A 50 2.45 -18.59 -4.75
C ASP A 50 2.78 -17.95 -3.39
N ARG A 51 3.65 -16.92 -3.29
CA ARG A 51 4.07 -16.33 -1.99
C ARG A 51 3.79 -14.83 -1.81
N GLY A 52 3.14 -14.19 -2.78
CA GLY A 52 2.51 -12.87 -2.62
C GLY A 52 3.31 -11.89 -1.76
N ARG A 53 4.49 -11.48 -2.23
CA ARG A 53 5.34 -10.52 -1.51
C ARG A 53 4.51 -9.27 -1.16
N VAL A 54 4.55 -8.88 0.11
CA VAL A 54 3.81 -7.74 0.61
C VAL A 54 4.75 -6.57 0.73
N THR A 55 4.62 -5.55 -0.14
CA THR A 55 5.23 -4.25 0.17
C THR A 55 4.50 -3.68 1.38
N VAL A 56 5.27 -3.13 2.33
CA VAL A 56 4.76 -2.60 3.59
C VAL A 56 5.00 -1.10 3.70
N ASP A 57 4.23 -0.46 4.57
CA ASP A 57 4.35 0.97 4.86
C ASP A 57 5.61 1.27 5.66
N VAL A 58 5.83 2.56 5.82
CA VAL A 58 6.86 3.15 6.64
C VAL A 58 6.30 3.55 8.00
N LEU A 59 7.16 3.66 9.01
CA LEU A 59 6.75 4.04 10.36
C LEU A 59 6.09 5.43 10.41
N ALA A 60 6.42 6.33 9.47
CA ALA A 60 5.75 7.62 9.35
C ALA A 60 4.24 7.52 9.07
N GLN A 61 3.79 6.48 8.35
CA GLN A 61 2.35 6.26 8.12
C GLN A 61 1.66 5.79 9.40
N TYR A 62 2.33 4.99 10.21
CA TYR A 62 1.85 4.62 11.53
C TYR A 62 1.84 5.82 12.49
N GLU A 63 2.87 6.65 12.48
CA GLU A 63 2.88 7.91 13.24
C GLU A 63 1.72 8.82 12.85
N LYS A 64 1.43 8.94 11.56
CA LYS A 64 0.26 9.67 11.07
C LYS A 64 -1.04 9.07 11.62
N LEU A 65 -1.20 7.74 11.61
CA LEU A 65 -2.37 7.07 12.18
C LEU A 65 -2.58 7.48 13.65
N ILE A 66 -1.55 7.30 14.47
CA ILE A 66 -1.63 7.57 15.91
C ILE A 66 -1.90 9.04 16.18
N ARG A 67 -1.17 9.95 15.50
CA ARG A 67 -1.36 11.39 15.63
C ARG A 67 -2.79 11.80 15.30
N GLU A 68 -3.34 11.32 14.19
CA GLU A 68 -4.71 11.67 13.77
C GLU A 68 -5.76 11.12 14.74
N LEU A 69 -5.61 9.87 15.21
CA LEU A 69 -6.51 9.30 16.21
C LEU A 69 -6.45 10.06 17.54
N ALA A 70 -5.25 10.41 18.01
CA ALA A 70 -5.04 11.20 19.22
C ALA A 70 -5.60 12.62 19.11
N SER A 71 -5.78 13.14 17.89
CA SER A 71 -6.40 14.45 17.66
C SER A 71 -7.92 14.47 17.82
N ILE A 72 -8.57 13.30 17.90
CA ILE A 72 -10.03 13.19 18.02
C ILE A 72 -10.44 13.45 19.49
N PRO A 73 -11.13 14.57 19.81
CA PRO A 73 -11.27 15.03 21.20
C PRO A 73 -11.96 14.08 22.17
N HIS A 74 -12.84 13.20 21.66
CA HIS A 74 -13.60 12.23 22.46
C HIS A 74 -13.08 10.80 22.33
N LEU A 75 -11.97 10.57 21.63
CA LEU A 75 -11.31 9.28 21.55
C LEU A 75 -10.36 9.09 22.73
N VAL A 76 -10.39 7.91 23.34
CA VAL A 76 -9.48 7.52 24.45
C VAL A 76 -8.82 6.19 24.12
N PHE A 77 -7.49 6.12 24.29
CA PHE A 77 -6.75 4.88 24.11
C PHE A 77 -6.81 4.04 25.38
N VAL A 78 -7.21 2.78 25.23
CA VAL A 78 -7.32 1.81 26.32
C VAL A 78 -6.72 0.48 25.86
N PRO A 79 -5.71 -0.08 26.56
CA PRO A 79 -5.22 -1.42 26.29
C PRO A 79 -6.34 -2.47 26.41
N HIS A 80 -6.26 -3.56 25.65
CA HIS A 80 -7.26 -4.62 25.67
C HIS A 80 -7.53 -5.15 27.08
N THR A 81 -6.51 -5.32 27.92
CA THR A 81 -6.70 -5.77 29.32
C THR A 81 -7.56 -4.84 30.17
N GLU A 82 -7.75 -3.57 29.78
CA GLU A 82 -8.51 -2.57 30.53
C GLU A 82 -9.91 -2.32 29.92
N LEU A 83 -10.22 -2.88 28.73
CA LEU A 83 -11.47 -2.58 28.00
C LEU A 83 -12.74 -2.86 28.82
N ASN A 84 -12.81 -4.04 29.46
CA ASN A 84 -13.98 -4.42 30.24
C ASN A 84 -14.18 -3.52 31.46
N ASP A 85 -13.09 -3.16 32.13
CA ASP A 85 -13.12 -2.35 33.36
C ASP A 85 -13.40 -0.88 33.04
N TYR A 86 -12.88 -0.38 31.91
CA TYR A 86 -13.14 0.98 31.42
C TYR A 86 -14.60 1.15 30.97
N GLY A 87 -15.18 0.11 30.39
CA GLY A 87 -16.54 0.13 29.86
C GLY A 87 -16.65 0.92 28.56
N CYS A 88 -17.82 1.52 28.31
CA CYS A 88 -18.09 2.25 27.07
C CYS A 88 -18.91 3.52 27.35
N PRO A 89 -18.28 4.60 27.85
CA PRO A 89 -18.97 5.85 28.17
C PRO A 89 -19.67 6.43 26.93
N ALA A 90 -20.89 6.94 27.11
CA ALA A 90 -21.73 7.42 26.01
C ALA A 90 -21.15 8.63 25.26
N ASP A 91 -20.22 9.37 25.87
CA ASP A 91 -19.56 10.55 25.31
C ASP A 91 -18.16 10.25 24.76
N LYS A 92 -17.69 9.00 24.80
CA LYS A 92 -16.33 8.61 24.38
C LYS A 92 -16.34 7.53 23.29
N ILE A 93 -15.34 7.60 22.41
CA ILE A 93 -14.90 6.46 21.59
C ILE A 93 -13.76 5.79 22.34
N VAL A 94 -13.97 4.55 22.79
CA VAL A 94 -12.93 3.77 23.47
C VAL A 94 -12.13 3.03 22.39
N CYS A 95 -10.93 3.50 22.11
CA CYS A 95 -10.06 2.94 21.10
C CYS A 95 -9.07 1.97 21.71
N SER A 96 -9.05 0.73 21.21
CA SER A 96 -7.99 -0.22 21.52
C SER A 96 -7.30 -0.68 20.26
N ILE A 97 -5.97 -0.53 20.25
CA ILE A 97 -5.14 -1.04 19.15
C ILE A 97 -4.47 -2.32 19.63
N ARG A 98 -4.67 -3.37 18.87
CA ARG A 98 -4.04 -4.68 19.00
C ARG A 98 -2.92 -4.77 17.97
N HIS A 99 -1.70 -5.05 18.43
CA HIS A 99 -0.55 -5.30 17.58
C HIS A 99 -0.23 -6.80 17.53
N ASP A 100 -0.47 -7.44 16.39
CA ASP A 100 -0.08 -8.82 16.16
C ASP A 100 1.39 -8.87 15.72
N VAL A 101 2.28 -9.11 16.68
CA VAL A 101 3.74 -9.07 16.47
C VAL A 101 4.20 -10.42 15.90
N ASP A 102 3.98 -10.65 14.61
CA ASP A 102 4.26 -11.95 13.98
C ASP A 102 5.70 -12.16 13.53
N ALA A 103 6.40 -11.08 13.18
CA ALA A 103 7.73 -11.16 12.58
C ALA A 103 8.67 -10.00 12.97
N ASP A 104 8.11 -8.80 13.15
CA ASP A 104 8.90 -7.58 13.22
C ASP A 104 8.84 -6.88 14.58
N ILE A 105 9.60 -7.41 15.54
CA ILE A 105 9.73 -6.80 16.86
C ILE A 105 10.42 -5.41 16.80
N ARG A 106 11.17 -5.09 15.75
CA ARG A 106 11.79 -3.74 15.63
C ARG A 106 10.78 -2.68 15.29
N ALA A 107 9.87 -2.96 14.35
CA ALA A 107 8.76 -2.07 14.07
C ALA A 107 7.87 -1.94 15.32
N ALA A 108 7.55 -3.04 16.00
CA ALA A 108 6.72 -3.01 17.21
C ALA A 108 7.29 -2.08 18.31
N VAL A 109 8.60 -2.13 18.56
CA VAL A 109 9.23 -1.20 19.52
C VAL A 109 9.12 0.26 19.06
N ALA A 110 9.34 0.54 17.77
CA ALA A 110 9.25 1.89 17.23
C ALA A 110 7.80 2.42 17.20
N GLU A 111 6.82 1.55 16.96
CA GLU A 111 5.39 1.85 17.07
C GLU A 111 5.03 2.22 18.52
N ALA A 112 5.51 1.47 19.50
CA ALA A 112 5.27 1.79 20.91
C ALA A 112 5.90 3.12 21.33
N GLU A 113 7.11 3.43 20.81
CA GLU A 113 7.72 4.75 20.99
C GLU A 113 6.90 5.88 20.36
N ILE A 114 6.31 5.66 19.18
CA ILE A 114 5.38 6.60 18.53
C ILE A 114 4.15 6.81 19.41
N GLU A 115 3.51 5.74 19.84
CA GLU A 115 2.30 5.78 20.67
C GLU A 115 2.52 6.53 21.98
N GLN A 116 3.63 6.25 22.67
CA GLN A 116 4.00 6.96 23.89
C GLN A 116 4.11 8.48 23.65
N ARG A 117 4.71 8.92 22.53
CA ARG A 117 4.82 10.36 22.19
C ARG A 117 3.46 11.06 22.06
N TYR A 118 2.43 10.33 21.63
CA TYR A 118 1.06 10.86 21.48
C TYR A 118 0.13 10.47 22.64
N GLY A 119 0.66 9.92 23.73
CA GLY A 119 -0.11 9.53 24.91
C GLY A 119 -1.05 8.34 24.68
N ALA A 120 -0.81 7.55 23.64
CA ALA A 120 -1.56 6.34 23.37
C ALA A 120 -1.02 5.16 24.19
N ARG A 121 -1.93 4.33 24.70
CA ARG A 121 -1.63 3.06 25.39
C ARG A 121 -2.41 1.94 24.72
N THR A 122 -1.72 0.89 24.32
CA THR A 122 -2.24 -0.15 23.41
C THR A 122 -1.69 -1.53 23.81
N SER A 123 -2.01 -2.57 23.05
CA SER A 123 -1.65 -3.96 23.40
C SER A 123 -0.81 -4.60 22.30
N TYR A 124 0.29 -5.24 22.70
CA TYR A 124 1.21 -5.98 21.82
C TYR A 124 1.16 -7.47 22.15
N TYR A 125 0.84 -8.27 21.15
CA TYR A 125 0.71 -9.71 21.26
C TYR A 125 1.94 -10.39 20.66
N ILE A 126 2.78 -10.93 21.53
CA ILE A 126 4.06 -11.55 21.16
C ILE A 126 3.81 -12.99 20.71
N LEU A 127 4.11 -13.30 19.46
CA LEU A 127 3.94 -14.63 18.90
C LEU A 127 5.09 -15.55 19.27
N HIS A 128 4.82 -16.53 20.13
CA HIS A 128 5.80 -17.51 20.57
C HIS A 128 6.33 -18.45 19.46
N THR A 129 5.71 -18.46 18.28
CA THR A 129 6.19 -19.18 17.08
C THR A 129 6.89 -18.26 16.07
N ALA A 130 7.04 -16.96 16.37
CA ALA A 130 7.65 -16.00 15.46
C ALA A 130 9.16 -16.21 15.28
N PRO A 131 9.74 -15.84 14.12
CA PRO A 131 11.17 -15.95 13.86
C PRO A 131 12.05 -15.13 14.83
N TYR A 132 11.54 -14.00 15.34
CA TYR A 132 12.28 -13.24 16.36
C TYR A 132 12.25 -13.92 17.73
N TYR A 133 11.21 -14.71 18.01
CA TYR A 133 11.02 -15.38 19.29
C TYR A 133 11.96 -16.58 19.43
N GLY A 134 12.22 -17.30 18.34
CA GLY A 134 13.12 -18.45 18.33
C GLY A 134 13.11 -19.20 17.01
N SER A 135 13.74 -20.37 17.01
CA SER A 135 13.75 -21.29 15.87
C SER A 135 13.62 -22.73 16.33
N TRP A 136 13.03 -23.57 15.50
CA TRP A 136 12.84 -24.99 15.79
C TRP A 136 13.96 -25.83 15.18
N ILE A 137 14.65 -26.63 15.99
CA ILE A 137 15.73 -27.54 15.57
C ILE A 137 15.47 -28.90 16.19
N ASP A 138 15.31 -29.94 15.37
CA ASP A 138 15.08 -31.33 15.81
C ASP A 138 13.88 -31.54 16.76
N GLY A 139 12.87 -30.66 16.68
CA GLY A 139 11.69 -30.68 17.55
C GLY A 139 11.87 -29.97 18.90
N GLU A 140 13.02 -29.33 19.12
CA GLU A 140 13.28 -28.44 20.25
C GLU A 140 13.15 -26.97 19.82
N HIS A 141 12.47 -26.17 20.64
CA HIS A 141 12.39 -24.73 20.43
C HIS A 141 13.62 -24.05 21.03
N ARG A 142 14.43 -23.42 20.17
CA ARG A 142 15.54 -22.56 20.59
C ARG A 142 15.05 -21.13 20.69
N ARG A 143 14.53 -20.77 21.86
CA ARG A 143 13.98 -19.45 22.18
C ARG A 143 15.10 -18.42 22.30
N ASN A 144 14.93 -17.25 21.69
CA ASN A 144 15.82 -16.11 21.80
C ASN A 144 15.52 -15.33 23.10
N GLY A 145 16.02 -15.81 24.25
CA GLY A 145 15.74 -15.18 25.54
C GLY A 145 16.17 -13.72 25.63
N CYS A 146 17.16 -13.31 24.83
CA CYS A 146 17.59 -11.91 24.70
C CYS A 146 16.48 -10.94 24.28
N MET A 147 15.42 -11.39 23.60
CA MET A 147 14.31 -10.54 23.18
C MET A 147 13.41 -10.06 24.33
N ALA A 148 13.45 -10.72 25.49
CA ALA A 148 12.64 -10.33 26.65
C ALA A 148 12.89 -8.87 27.08
N ARG A 149 14.08 -8.34 26.83
CA ARG A 149 14.42 -6.92 27.06
C ARG A 149 13.54 -5.98 26.24
N LEU A 150 13.28 -6.30 24.97
CA LEU A 150 12.45 -5.47 24.08
C LEU A 150 10.96 -5.54 24.48
N TYR A 151 10.48 -6.70 24.93
CA TYR A 151 9.12 -6.83 25.44
C TYR A 151 8.90 -5.96 26.68
N ARG A 152 9.89 -5.96 27.60
CA ARG A 152 9.85 -5.09 28.78
C ARG A 152 9.89 -3.62 28.39
N GLN A 153 10.74 -3.24 27.44
CA GLN A 153 10.81 -1.87 26.93
C GLN A 153 9.41 -1.38 26.46
N ILE A 154 8.66 -2.20 25.74
CA ILE A 154 7.29 -1.88 25.33
C ILE A 154 6.36 -1.74 26.55
N GLN A 155 6.42 -2.66 27.51
CA GLN A 155 5.60 -2.57 28.73
C GLN A 155 5.94 -1.35 29.61
N ASP A 156 7.21 -1.00 29.71
CA ASP A 156 7.72 0.16 30.47
C ASP A 156 7.24 1.49 29.86
N MET A 157 6.93 1.52 28.56
CA MET A 157 6.30 2.66 27.90
C MET A 157 4.80 2.81 28.23
N GLY A 158 4.21 1.85 28.95
CA GLY A 158 2.82 1.89 29.42
C GLY A 158 1.85 1.03 28.60
N HIS A 159 2.36 0.29 27.61
CA HIS A 159 1.59 -0.64 26.79
C HIS A 159 1.40 -1.98 27.48
N GLU A 160 0.40 -2.72 27.04
CA GLU A 160 0.21 -4.11 27.43
C GLU A 160 1.11 -5.03 26.59
N ILE A 161 1.69 -6.04 27.23
CA ILE A 161 2.27 -7.21 26.57
C ILE A 161 1.39 -8.43 26.90
N ALA A 162 0.97 -9.14 25.87
CA ALA A 162 0.18 -10.35 25.94
C ALA A 162 0.75 -11.41 25.00
N LEU A 163 0.31 -12.67 25.13
CA LEU A 163 0.80 -13.76 24.29
C LEU A 163 -0.09 -13.93 23.05
N HIS A 164 0.52 -13.91 21.86
CA HIS A 164 -0.14 -14.33 20.63
C HIS A 164 0.00 -15.85 20.50
N THR A 165 -1.08 -16.56 20.76
CA THR A 165 -1.07 -18.02 20.91
C THR A 165 -1.31 -18.71 19.57
N ASP A 166 -0.47 -19.70 19.27
CA ASP A 166 -0.55 -20.55 18.07
C ASP A 166 -0.42 -22.07 18.37
N PRO A 167 -1.10 -22.61 19.40
CA PRO A 167 -0.94 -23.99 19.80
C PRO A 167 -1.40 -24.99 18.73
N LEU A 168 -2.40 -24.63 17.90
CA LEU A 168 -2.85 -25.52 16.83
C LEU A 168 -1.77 -25.74 15.77
N HIS A 169 -0.90 -24.74 15.51
CA HIS A 169 0.28 -24.95 14.66
C HIS A 169 1.19 -26.06 15.21
N LEU A 170 1.44 -26.02 16.52
CA LEU A 170 2.34 -26.96 17.18
C LEU A 170 1.79 -28.39 17.14
N TYR A 171 0.48 -28.56 17.38
CA TYR A 171 -0.15 -29.87 17.24
C TYR A 171 -0.17 -30.35 15.79
N GLN A 172 -0.73 -29.55 14.89
CA GLN A 172 -1.07 -29.99 13.54
C GLN A 172 0.14 -30.08 12.60
N ASN A 173 1.12 -29.19 12.76
CA ASN A 173 2.26 -29.09 11.83
C ASN A 173 3.58 -29.56 12.44
N MET A 174 3.71 -29.57 13.77
CA MET A 174 4.97 -29.91 14.44
C MET A 174 4.91 -31.19 15.29
N TYR A 175 3.70 -31.72 15.52
CA TYR A 175 3.45 -32.87 16.39
C TYR A 175 4.02 -32.65 17.81
N LEU A 176 3.83 -31.44 18.33
CA LEU A 176 4.24 -31.02 19.68
C LEU A 176 3.03 -30.61 20.51
N ASP A 177 3.13 -30.76 21.83
CA ASP A 177 2.09 -30.35 22.77
C ASP A 177 1.96 -28.82 22.82
N GLY A 178 1.06 -28.28 21.99
CA GLY A 178 0.79 -26.85 21.91
C GLY A 178 0.21 -26.25 23.19
N ALA A 179 -0.57 -27.03 23.96
CA ALA A 179 -1.10 -26.57 25.24
C ALA A 179 0.03 -26.43 26.27
N GLN A 180 0.96 -27.39 26.33
CA GLN A 180 2.16 -27.27 27.16
C GLN A 180 2.98 -26.03 26.77
N ALA A 181 3.19 -25.78 25.48
CA ALA A 181 3.92 -24.61 25.00
C ALA A 181 3.31 -23.29 25.51
N VAL A 182 1.98 -23.12 25.40
CA VAL A 182 1.31 -21.91 25.91
C VAL A 182 1.53 -21.72 27.42
N ARG A 183 1.46 -22.79 28.21
CA ARG A 183 1.69 -22.73 29.66
C ARG A 183 3.12 -22.29 29.99
N GLU A 184 4.10 -22.90 29.34
CA GLU A 184 5.52 -22.64 29.59
C GLU A 184 5.94 -21.25 29.12
N GLU A 185 5.44 -20.78 27.98
CA GLU A 185 5.79 -19.44 27.48
C GLU A 185 5.16 -18.32 28.31
N ILE A 186 3.92 -18.48 28.81
CA ILE A 186 3.34 -17.52 29.77
C ILE A 186 4.17 -17.47 31.06
N ALA A 187 4.55 -18.64 31.61
CA ALA A 187 5.35 -18.72 32.82
C ALA A 187 6.71 -18.04 32.62
N TRP A 188 7.42 -18.37 31.53
CA TRP A 188 8.71 -17.76 31.21
C TRP A 188 8.62 -16.25 31.03
N LEU A 189 7.64 -15.72 30.28
CA LEU A 189 7.47 -14.27 30.11
C LEU A 189 7.30 -13.56 31.47
N ARG A 190 6.54 -14.16 32.40
CA ARG A 190 6.38 -13.64 33.76
C ARG A 190 7.66 -13.71 34.58
N GLU A 191 8.44 -14.78 34.47
CA GLU A 191 9.78 -14.90 35.07
C GLU A 191 10.73 -13.81 34.54
N GLN A 192 10.55 -13.38 33.28
CA GLN A 192 11.25 -12.24 32.71
C GLN A 192 10.74 -10.87 33.21
N GLY A 193 9.80 -10.84 34.15
CA GLY A 193 9.27 -9.61 34.75
C GLY A 193 8.10 -8.98 33.99
N LEU A 194 7.54 -9.65 32.98
CA LEU A 194 6.39 -9.13 32.23
C LEU A 194 5.07 -9.45 32.94
N LYS A 195 4.17 -8.47 32.98
CA LYS A 195 2.77 -8.69 33.38
C LYS A 195 1.97 -9.24 32.19
N ILE A 196 1.81 -10.55 32.13
CA ILE A 196 0.98 -11.24 31.13
C ILE A 196 -0.40 -11.56 31.73
N THR A 197 -1.46 -10.90 31.26
CA THR A 197 -2.84 -11.08 31.74
C THR A 197 -3.83 -11.46 30.64
N GLY A 198 -3.41 -11.55 29.39
CA GLY A 198 -4.27 -11.89 28.27
C GLY A 198 -3.55 -12.64 27.17
N THR A 199 -4.35 -13.18 26.24
CA THR A 199 -3.88 -13.85 25.03
C THR A 199 -4.70 -13.41 23.83
N VAL A 200 -4.15 -13.61 22.64
CA VAL A 200 -4.96 -13.65 21.42
C VAL A 200 -4.51 -14.77 20.50
N ALA A 201 -5.46 -15.49 19.92
CA ALA A 201 -5.23 -16.46 18.86
C ALA A 201 -4.59 -15.88 17.60
N HIS A 202 -3.50 -16.50 17.16
CA HIS A 202 -2.89 -16.33 15.84
C HIS A 202 -3.59 -17.25 14.83
N ASN A 203 -3.62 -16.86 13.55
CA ASN A 203 -4.33 -17.60 12.49
C ASN A 203 -5.82 -17.85 12.82
N SER A 204 -6.51 -18.55 11.92
CA SER A 204 -7.97 -18.72 12.00
C SER A 204 -8.43 -20.04 11.38
N ALA A 205 -9.74 -20.29 11.41
CA ALA A 205 -10.35 -21.51 10.90
C ALA A 205 -9.93 -21.93 9.47
N PRO A 206 -9.68 -21.02 8.51
CA PRO A 206 -9.15 -21.38 7.19
C PRO A 206 -7.86 -22.19 7.19
N ILE A 207 -7.03 -22.07 8.22
CA ILE A 207 -5.71 -22.73 8.29
C ILE A 207 -5.78 -24.04 9.09
N TYR A 208 -6.56 -24.07 10.18
CA TYR A 208 -6.55 -25.20 11.13
C TYR A 208 -7.86 -25.98 11.20
N GLY A 209 -8.86 -25.60 10.40
CA GLY A 209 -10.22 -26.10 10.48
C GLY A 209 -11.06 -25.48 11.61
N ILE A 210 -10.42 -24.76 12.56
CA ILE A 210 -11.06 -24.06 13.67
C ILE A 210 -10.22 -22.85 14.13
N GLU A 211 -10.85 -21.87 14.77
CA GLU A 211 -10.14 -20.75 15.42
C GLU A 211 -9.18 -21.23 16.53
N ASN A 212 -7.98 -20.65 16.59
CA ASN A 212 -6.92 -21.10 17.52
C ASN A 212 -7.29 -20.96 19.00
N PHE A 213 -8.12 -19.97 19.34
CA PHE A 213 -8.56 -19.77 20.72
C PHE A 213 -9.48 -20.91 21.20
N ALA A 214 -9.96 -21.79 20.31
CA ALA A 214 -10.74 -22.97 20.69
C ALA A 214 -9.94 -23.99 21.54
N ILE A 215 -8.61 -23.81 21.66
CA ILE A 215 -7.77 -24.51 22.64
C ILE A 215 -8.20 -24.24 24.10
N PHE A 216 -8.83 -23.11 24.37
CA PHE A 216 -9.30 -22.73 25.70
C PHE A 216 -10.70 -23.30 26.02
N LYS A 217 -10.92 -23.67 27.28
CA LYS A 217 -12.20 -24.15 27.81
C LYS A 217 -13.28 -23.08 27.65
N GLY A 218 -14.53 -23.52 27.48
CA GLY A 218 -15.70 -22.63 27.49
C GLY A 218 -15.84 -21.70 26.28
N LYS A 219 -14.91 -21.71 25.32
CA LYS A 219 -15.06 -20.95 24.07
C LYS A 219 -16.19 -21.58 23.25
N ASN A 220 -17.17 -20.77 22.84
CA ASN A 220 -18.26 -21.24 22.00
C ASN A 220 -17.70 -21.66 20.63
N ARG A 221 -17.62 -22.98 20.39
CA ARG A 221 -17.08 -23.58 19.15
C ARG A 221 -18.05 -23.51 17.98
N LYS A 222 -19.30 -23.09 18.21
CA LYS A 222 -20.31 -22.91 17.17
C LYS A 222 -19.92 -21.79 16.20
N GLY A 223 -19.85 -22.10 14.91
CA GLY A 223 -19.48 -21.13 13.88
C GLY A 223 -17.98 -20.83 13.80
N LEU A 224 -17.14 -21.53 14.59
CA LEU A 224 -15.69 -21.39 14.54
C LEU A 224 -15.03 -22.33 13.55
N ALA A 225 -15.73 -23.37 13.11
CA ALA A 225 -15.23 -24.30 12.12
C ALA A 225 -15.62 -23.86 10.70
N LEU A 226 -14.72 -24.08 9.74
CA LEU A 226 -14.99 -23.86 8.31
C LEU A 226 -16.31 -24.55 7.90
N GLY A 227 -17.26 -23.77 7.36
CA GLY A 227 -18.52 -24.29 6.83
C GLY A 227 -19.62 -24.58 7.86
N SER A 228 -19.37 -24.39 9.16
CA SER A 228 -20.41 -24.56 10.18
C SER A 228 -21.46 -23.44 10.12
N ARG A 229 -22.66 -23.74 9.57
CA ARG A 229 -23.81 -22.82 9.53
C ARG A 229 -24.54 -22.67 10.86
N GLY A 230 -24.02 -23.26 11.94
CA GLY A 230 -24.56 -23.07 13.29
C GLY A 230 -25.99 -23.62 13.46
N GLU A 231 -26.28 -24.77 12.87
CA GLU A 231 -27.51 -25.50 13.20
C GLU A 231 -27.52 -25.80 14.73
N PRO A 232 -28.64 -25.60 15.45
CA PRO A 232 -28.73 -25.94 16.87
C PRO A 232 -28.71 -27.47 17.07
N GLY A 233 -27.67 -28.01 17.69
CA GLY A 233 -27.58 -29.44 18.02
C GLY A 233 -26.17 -30.04 17.99
N ASP A 234 -25.20 -29.37 17.39
CA ASP A 234 -23.82 -29.89 17.31
C ASP A 234 -23.13 -29.84 18.68
N GLU A 235 -22.74 -31.02 19.18
CA GLU A 235 -21.98 -31.20 20.41
C GLU A 235 -20.63 -30.44 20.36
N LEU A 236 -20.13 -30.01 21.52
CA LEU A 236 -18.79 -29.43 21.61
C LEU A 236 -17.77 -30.48 21.17
N VAL A 237 -17.17 -30.30 19.98
CA VAL A 237 -16.11 -31.19 19.51
C VAL A 237 -14.84 -30.98 20.34
N ASP A 238 -14.34 -32.01 21.00
CA ASP A 238 -13.13 -31.95 21.85
C ASP A 238 -11.82 -32.02 21.06
N GLU A 239 -11.91 -32.23 19.77
CA GLU A 239 -10.79 -32.30 18.85
C GLU A 239 -11.17 -31.75 17.47
N VAL A 240 -10.16 -31.37 16.69
CA VAL A 240 -10.30 -31.00 15.28
C VAL A 240 -9.36 -31.85 14.42
N VAL A 241 -9.87 -32.35 13.31
CA VAL A 241 -9.07 -32.96 12.25
C VAL A 241 -9.26 -32.16 10.97
N HIS A 242 -8.19 -31.49 10.52
CA HIS A 242 -8.19 -30.68 9.31
C HIS A 242 -7.05 -31.13 8.39
N GLU A 243 -7.38 -31.48 7.15
CA GLU A 243 -6.40 -32.02 6.18
C GLU A 243 -5.56 -33.21 6.71
N GLY A 244 -6.17 -34.04 7.55
CA GLY A 244 -5.51 -35.19 8.19
C GLY A 244 -4.61 -34.83 9.37
N LYS A 245 -4.57 -33.57 9.79
CA LYS A 245 -3.83 -33.10 10.97
C LYS A 245 -4.77 -32.95 12.16
N TRP A 246 -4.34 -33.43 13.32
CA TRP A 246 -5.15 -33.50 14.53
C TRP A 246 -4.71 -32.45 15.57
N ALA A 247 -5.66 -31.93 16.34
CA ALA A 247 -5.38 -31.15 17.55
C ALA A 247 -6.52 -31.27 18.58
N PRO A 248 -6.22 -31.25 19.89
CA PRO A 248 -7.23 -31.20 20.94
C PRO A 248 -7.77 -29.78 21.13
N LEU A 249 -8.97 -29.67 21.71
CA LEU A 249 -9.67 -28.40 21.96
C LEU A 249 -10.11 -28.31 23.42
N GLY A 250 -10.12 -27.10 23.99
CA GLY A 250 -10.54 -26.86 25.37
C GLY A 250 -9.70 -27.54 26.43
N VAL A 251 -8.42 -27.75 26.15
CA VAL A 251 -7.47 -28.35 27.09
C VAL A 251 -6.78 -27.31 27.97
N LEU A 252 -6.92 -26.02 27.66
CA LEU A 252 -6.39 -24.92 28.49
C LEU A 252 -7.51 -24.19 29.24
N ASP A 253 -7.26 -23.79 30.48
CA ASP A 253 -8.15 -22.91 31.25
C ASP A 253 -7.47 -21.56 31.45
N GLU A 254 -8.13 -20.48 30.99
CA GLU A 254 -7.59 -19.12 31.13
C GLU A 254 -7.35 -18.74 32.59
N ARG A 255 -8.25 -19.14 33.50
CA ARG A 255 -8.15 -18.79 34.92
C ARG A 255 -7.00 -19.51 35.60
N GLU A 256 -6.79 -20.79 35.28
CA GLU A 256 -5.64 -21.56 35.78
C GLU A 256 -4.31 -20.94 35.33
N LEU A 257 -4.30 -20.29 34.17
CA LEU A 257 -3.14 -19.57 33.64
C LEU A 257 -3.01 -18.13 34.16
N GLY A 258 -3.94 -17.66 35.00
CA GLY A 258 -3.98 -16.26 35.44
C GLY A 258 -4.24 -15.27 34.30
N LEU A 259 -4.90 -15.73 33.24
CA LEU A 259 -5.40 -14.90 32.15
C LEU A 259 -6.80 -14.39 32.50
N THR A 260 -7.07 -13.17 32.05
CA THR A 260 -8.31 -12.44 32.32
C THR A 260 -9.19 -12.30 31.08
N TYR A 261 -8.60 -12.47 29.89
CA TYR A 261 -9.31 -12.39 28.61
C TYR A 261 -8.56 -13.12 27.49
N GLU A 262 -9.30 -13.48 26.44
CA GLU A 262 -8.78 -13.73 25.09
C GLU A 262 -9.34 -12.64 24.17
N GLY A 263 -8.49 -11.94 23.41
CA GLY A 263 -8.89 -10.69 22.79
C GLY A 263 -9.93 -10.82 21.66
N ASN A 264 -10.20 -12.02 21.13
CA ASN A 264 -11.33 -12.20 20.20
C ASN A 264 -12.68 -12.28 20.91
N ASP A 265 -12.73 -12.45 22.23
CA ASP A 265 -14.00 -12.45 22.98
C ASP A 265 -14.68 -11.08 22.99
N PHE A 266 -13.93 -9.98 22.82
CA PHE A 266 -14.52 -8.65 22.74
C PHE A 266 -15.50 -8.53 21.56
N PHE A 267 -15.21 -9.15 20.41
CA PHE A 267 -16.09 -9.14 19.24
C PHE A 267 -17.41 -9.89 19.44
N ARG A 268 -17.58 -10.61 20.56
CA ARG A 268 -18.80 -11.35 20.89
C ARG A 268 -19.73 -10.57 21.80
N ARG A 269 -19.31 -9.40 22.30
CA ARG A 269 -20.15 -8.51 23.10
C ARG A 269 -21.31 -8.00 22.24
N LYS A 270 -22.53 -8.13 22.76
CA LYS A 270 -23.77 -7.67 22.10
C LYS A 270 -24.32 -6.39 22.71
N ASP A 271 -23.87 -6.09 23.91
CA ASP A 271 -24.25 -4.93 24.72
C ASP A 271 -23.47 -3.67 24.36
N ILE A 272 -22.40 -3.79 23.58
CA ILE A 272 -21.54 -2.67 23.15
C ILE A 272 -21.46 -2.67 21.63
N ARG A 273 -21.61 -1.50 21.01
CA ARG A 273 -21.34 -1.32 19.59
C ARG A 273 -19.84 -1.34 19.37
N ILE A 274 -19.40 -2.21 18.46
CA ILE A 274 -17.99 -2.36 18.08
C ILE A 274 -17.82 -1.92 16.63
N GLU A 275 -16.88 -1.02 16.40
CA GLU A 275 -16.33 -0.73 15.08
C GLU A 275 -14.95 -1.38 14.98
N TYR A 276 -14.68 -2.01 13.83
CA TYR A 276 -13.49 -2.82 13.65
C TYR A 276 -12.75 -2.46 12.36
N GLY A 277 -11.45 -2.24 12.53
CA GLY A 277 -10.49 -2.02 11.44
C GLY A 277 -9.32 -2.98 11.57
N ALA A 278 -8.81 -3.49 10.44
CA ALA A 278 -7.58 -4.26 10.43
C ALA A 278 -6.71 -3.92 9.22
N THR A 279 -5.43 -3.66 9.46
CA THR A 279 -4.43 -3.53 8.40
C THR A 279 -4.28 -4.85 7.67
N ARG A 280 -4.20 -4.80 6.34
CA ARG A 280 -3.99 -6.00 5.50
C ARG A 280 -2.74 -5.91 4.65
N TYR A 281 -2.43 -4.71 4.17
CA TYR A 281 -1.30 -4.39 3.29
C TYR A 281 -0.96 -2.89 3.43
N LEU A 282 0.05 -2.43 2.68
CA LEU A 282 0.35 -1.01 2.45
C LEU A 282 -0.93 -0.18 2.28
N ASN A 283 -1.23 0.63 3.30
CA ASN A 283 -2.35 1.55 3.41
C ASN A 283 -3.70 0.96 2.97
N ARG A 284 -3.94 -0.32 3.28
CA ARG A 284 -5.20 -1.01 3.00
C ARG A 284 -5.80 -1.55 4.27
N TRP A 285 -6.90 -0.95 4.67
CA TRP A 285 -7.66 -1.30 5.85
C TRP A 285 -8.90 -2.09 5.47
N ARG A 286 -9.05 -3.26 6.09
CA ARG A 286 -10.36 -3.92 6.19
C ARG A 286 -11.14 -3.15 7.24
N TRP A 287 -12.02 -2.27 6.78
CA TRP A 287 -12.90 -1.48 7.63
C TRP A 287 -14.33 -2.02 7.54
N ASP A 288 -14.87 -2.54 8.64
CA ASP A 288 -16.11 -3.31 8.60
C ASP A 288 -17.33 -2.48 8.17
N ALA A 289 -17.41 -1.20 8.56
CA ALA A 289 -18.48 -0.31 8.11
C ALA A 289 -18.45 -0.10 6.59
N HIS A 290 -17.27 0.10 6.01
CA HIS A 290 -17.10 0.16 4.56
C HIS A 290 -17.41 -1.17 3.88
N LEU A 291 -16.90 -2.27 4.39
CA LEU A 291 -17.11 -3.59 3.80
C LEU A 291 -18.60 -3.96 3.74
N LYS A 292 -19.38 -3.59 4.77
CA LYS A 292 -20.85 -3.73 4.76
C LYS A 292 -21.49 -2.93 3.63
N ARG A 293 -21.15 -1.65 3.48
CA ARG A 293 -21.66 -0.79 2.39
C ARG A 293 -21.24 -1.30 1.01
N TRP A 294 -19.97 -1.69 0.86
CA TRP A 294 -19.43 -2.23 -0.38
C TRP A 294 -20.13 -3.53 -0.81
N ARG A 295 -20.40 -4.45 0.12
CA ARG A 295 -21.15 -5.70 -0.18
C ARG A 295 -22.57 -5.45 -0.68
N VAL A 296 -23.19 -4.35 -0.24
CA VAL A 296 -24.53 -3.93 -0.68
C VAL A 296 -24.45 -3.25 -2.05
N ALA A 297 -23.54 -2.30 -2.22
CA ALA A 297 -23.40 -1.53 -3.46
C ALA A 297 -22.85 -2.38 -4.63
N LYS A 298 -21.92 -3.29 -4.35
CA LYS A 298 -21.16 -4.09 -5.32
C LYS A 298 -20.58 -3.24 -6.45
N ASP A 299 -20.15 -2.01 -6.16
CA ASP A 299 -19.53 -1.12 -7.13
C ASP A 299 -18.14 -1.67 -7.48
N PRO A 300 -17.92 -2.18 -8.71
CA PRO A 300 -16.64 -2.78 -9.09
C PRO A 300 -15.54 -1.72 -9.31
N SER A 301 -15.91 -0.43 -9.31
CA SER A 301 -14.95 0.67 -9.37
C SER A 301 -14.35 1.02 -7.99
N GLU A 302 -14.95 0.52 -6.91
CA GLU A 302 -14.50 0.69 -5.52
C GLU A 302 -13.79 -0.56 -5.02
N ASP A 303 -12.78 -0.35 -4.18
CA ASP A 303 -12.07 -1.42 -3.48
C ASP A 303 -12.86 -1.85 -2.23
N ARG A 304 -12.80 -3.13 -1.88
CA ARG A 304 -13.36 -3.66 -0.62
C ARG A 304 -12.59 -3.19 0.61
N PHE A 305 -11.37 -2.69 0.42
CA PHE A 305 -10.56 -2.04 1.44
C PHE A 305 -10.64 -0.51 1.30
N VAL A 306 -10.36 0.20 2.40
CA VAL A 306 -10.20 1.67 2.40
C VAL A 306 -8.76 2.03 2.69
N ASP A 307 -8.35 3.21 2.22
CA ASP A 307 -7.12 3.85 2.68
C ASP A 307 -7.27 4.34 4.13
N GLN A 308 -6.13 4.56 4.80
CA GLN A 308 -6.06 4.97 6.20
C GLN A 308 -6.75 6.30 6.42
N GLU A 309 -6.60 7.25 5.50
CA GLU A 309 -7.22 8.58 5.62
C GLU A 309 -8.74 8.49 5.64
N ARG A 310 -9.35 7.75 4.69
CA ARG A 310 -10.80 7.51 4.67
C ARG A 310 -11.27 6.81 5.94
N MET A 311 -10.53 5.82 6.44
CA MET A 311 -10.88 5.17 7.71
C MET A 311 -10.88 6.16 8.87
N ILE A 312 -9.85 7.00 8.99
CA ILE A 312 -9.73 8.02 10.04
C ILE A 312 -10.90 9.01 9.96
N GLU A 313 -11.30 9.42 8.76
CA GLU A 313 -12.45 10.32 8.57
C GLU A 313 -13.76 9.70 9.03
N GLU A 314 -13.96 8.41 8.72
CA GLU A 314 -15.12 7.69 9.22
C GLU A 314 -15.09 7.54 10.75
N ILE A 315 -13.91 7.36 11.34
CA ILE A 315 -13.71 7.33 12.80
C ILE A 315 -14.03 8.68 13.43
N LYS A 316 -13.60 9.80 12.82
CA LYS A 316 -13.92 11.16 13.26
C LYS A 316 -15.44 11.41 13.34
N GLY A 317 -16.21 10.74 12.49
CA GLY A 317 -17.68 10.79 12.50
C GLY A 317 -18.38 9.83 13.46
N LEU A 318 -17.65 8.99 14.21
CA LEU A 318 -18.28 8.04 15.14
C LEU A 318 -18.87 8.75 16.37
N PRO A 319 -20.06 8.32 16.83
CA PRO A 319 -20.61 8.79 18.10
C PRO A 319 -19.82 8.21 19.27
N GLY A 320 -20.00 8.78 20.46
CA GLY A 320 -19.58 8.12 21.70
C GLY A 320 -20.40 6.86 22.01
N GLY A 321 -20.00 6.10 23.03
CA GLY A 321 -20.61 4.81 23.36
C GLY A 321 -20.23 3.70 22.38
N VAL A 322 -19.04 3.80 21.78
CA VAL A 322 -18.51 2.84 20.82
C VAL A 322 -17.13 2.35 21.26
N TRP A 323 -16.91 1.04 21.09
CA TRP A 323 -15.57 0.46 21.09
C TRP A 323 -15.02 0.47 19.67
N LEU A 324 -13.89 1.13 19.47
CA LEU A 324 -13.11 1.09 18.24
C LEU A 324 -11.96 0.11 18.44
N ILE A 325 -11.98 -1.05 17.79
CA ILE A 325 -10.91 -2.04 17.86
C ILE A 325 -10.14 -2.03 16.54
N LEU A 326 -8.87 -1.66 16.60
CA LEU A 326 -7.97 -1.68 15.46
C LEU A 326 -6.98 -2.84 15.62
N ASN A 327 -6.80 -3.66 14.57
CA ASN A 327 -5.73 -4.65 14.50
C ASN A 327 -4.64 -4.15 13.53
N VAL A 328 -3.44 -3.97 14.05
CA VAL A 328 -2.23 -3.58 13.33
C VAL A 328 -1.24 -4.74 13.38
N HIS A 329 -0.57 -5.03 12.27
CA HIS A 329 0.61 -5.90 12.29
C HIS A 329 1.85 -5.03 12.09
N PRO A 330 2.79 -4.96 13.04
CA PRO A 330 3.95 -4.07 12.93
C PRO A 330 4.80 -4.31 11.68
N LEU A 331 4.80 -5.55 11.17
CA LEU A 331 5.47 -5.89 9.92
C LEU A 331 4.94 -5.09 8.73
N TYR A 332 3.70 -4.59 8.78
CA TYR A 332 3.10 -3.75 7.74
C TYR A 332 3.53 -2.27 7.78
N TYR A 333 4.26 -1.80 8.78
CA TYR A 333 4.79 -0.43 8.85
C TYR A 333 6.33 -0.37 8.95
N GLY A 334 6.99 -1.52 8.89
CA GLY A 334 8.42 -1.65 9.09
C GLY A 334 9.29 -1.50 7.82
N SER A 335 8.88 -0.86 6.73
CA SER A 335 9.66 -0.93 5.48
C SER A 335 11.14 -0.54 5.66
N ARG A 336 12.06 -1.35 5.11
CA ARG A 336 13.51 -1.12 5.17
C ARG A 336 14.03 -0.64 3.82
N ALA A 337 14.89 0.37 3.83
CA ALA A 337 15.63 0.80 2.64
C ALA A 337 16.92 -0.01 2.38
N VAL A 338 17.43 -0.72 3.40
CA VAL A 338 18.63 -1.55 3.30
C VAL A 338 18.47 -2.82 4.13
N ALA A 339 19.01 -3.95 3.64
CA ALA A 339 18.77 -5.28 4.21
C ALA A 339 19.07 -5.43 5.71
N LYS A 340 20.10 -4.75 6.22
CA LYS A 340 20.48 -4.83 7.64
C LYS A 340 20.01 -3.61 8.46
N GLY A 341 19.35 -2.66 7.81
CA GLY A 341 18.95 -1.39 8.43
C GLY A 341 17.67 -1.53 9.25
N ALA A 342 17.55 -0.69 10.27
CA ALA A 342 16.28 -0.45 10.92
C ALA A 342 15.26 0.16 9.92
N PRO A 343 13.94 0.02 10.18
CA PRO A 343 12.95 0.86 9.52
C PRO A 343 13.27 2.35 9.80
N PRO A 344 13.42 3.20 8.78
CA PRO A 344 13.67 4.62 8.98
C PRO A 344 12.37 5.38 9.25
N MET A 345 12.41 6.39 10.14
CA MET A 345 11.32 7.35 10.28
C MET A 345 11.28 8.37 9.15
N LYS A 346 12.47 8.80 8.69
CA LYS A 346 12.66 9.76 7.59
C LYS A 346 13.79 9.27 6.69
N LEU A 347 13.59 9.33 5.38
CA LEU A 347 14.57 8.95 4.39
C LEU A 347 14.30 9.67 3.07
N ASP A 348 15.29 10.45 2.62
CA ASP A 348 15.37 10.88 1.23
C ASP A 348 16.47 10.11 0.52
N ARG A 349 16.09 9.48 -0.59
CA ARG A 349 17.02 8.82 -1.48
C ARG A 349 16.44 8.85 -2.88
N VAL A 350 16.87 9.80 -3.68
CA VAL A 350 16.52 9.85 -5.10
C VAL A 350 17.81 9.71 -5.91
N ALA A 351 17.93 8.61 -6.63
CA ALA A 351 19.04 8.35 -7.54
C ALA A 351 18.50 8.33 -8.95
N THR A 352 19.03 9.18 -9.83
CA THR A 352 18.58 9.30 -11.22
C THR A 352 19.72 9.06 -12.19
N GLN A 353 19.38 8.58 -13.39
CA GLN A 353 20.35 8.43 -14.47
C GLN A 353 19.69 8.74 -15.82
N ILE A 354 20.50 9.05 -16.83
CA ILE A 354 20.03 9.02 -18.21
C ILE A 354 19.96 7.55 -18.61
N ASN A 355 18.74 7.03 -18.78
CA ASN A 355 18.53 5.68 -19.26
C ASN A 355 18.97 5.60 -20.73
N LYS A 356 19.90 4.68 -21.03
CA LYS A 356 20.46 4.54 -22.39
C LYS A 356 19.44 4.01 -23.39
N ASP A 357 18.53 3.15 -22.94
CA ASP A 357 17.53 2.50 -23.79
C ASP A 357 16.32 3.42 -24.03
N TRP A 358 15.98 4.21 -23.02
CA TRP A 358 14.83 5.12 -23.06
C TRP A 358 15.21 6.55 -23.46
N GLY A 359 16.51 6.89 -23.47
CA GLY A 359 17.05 8.17 -23.93
C GLY A 359 16.76 9.38 -23.04
N TRP A 360 16.11 9.18 -21.89
CA TRP A 360 15.69 10.22 -20.95
C TRP A 360 16.09 9.91 -19.51
N GLU A 361 15.93 10.88 -18.62
CA GLU A 361 16.18 10.69 -17.19
C GLU A 361 15.11 9.76 -16.61
N THR A 362 15.58 8.77 -15.85
CA THR A 362 14.76 7.84 -15.08
C THR A 362 15.38 7.74 -13.68
N HIS A 363 14.73 7.02 -12.78
CA HIS A 363 15.41 6.56 -11.57
C HIS A 363 16.56 5.62 -11.96
N GLU A 364 17.60 5.53 -11.14
CA GLU A 364 18.66 4.54 -11.29
C GLU A 364 18.02 3.15 -11.19
N PRO A 365 18.09 2.30 -12.24
CA PRO A 365 17.42 1.00 -12.25
C PRO A 365 17.85 0.12 -11.09
N ASN A 366 16.92 -0.67 -10.57
CA ASN A 366 17.19 -1.61 -9.48
C ASN A 366 17.79 -0.93 -8.24
N THR A 367 17.23 0.21 -7.85
CA THR A 367 17.64 0.89 -6.63
C THR A 367 16.43 1.34 -5.82
N VAL A 368 16.65 1.49 -4.51
CA VAL A 368 15.65 2.05 -3.60
C VAL A 368 15.53 3.56 -3.86
N GLN A 369 14.29 4.00 -4.07
CA GLN A 369 13.90 5.39 -4.18
C GLN A 369 13.02 5.74 -2.98
N ALA A 370 13.35 6.77 -2.24
CA ALA A 370 12.60 7.18 -1.06
C ALA A 370 12.44 8.70 -1.05
N ALA A 371 11.26 9.14 -0.65
CA ALA A 371 10.95 10.55 -0.47
C ALA A 371 10.17 10.74 0.81
N HIS A 372 10.35 11.89 1.46
CA HIS A 372 9.49 12.33 2.54
C HIS A 372 9.03 13.77 2.32
N GLY A 373 7.89 14.11 2.92
CA GLY A 373 7.36 15.46 2.96
C GLY A 373 6.87 15.79 4.35
N GLU A 374 7.05 17.05 4.75
CA GLU A 374 6.61 17.55 6.05
C GLU A 374 5.71 18.76 5.90
N GLN A 375 4.69 18.83 6.75
CA GLN A 375 3.83 19.99 6.90
C GLN A 375 3.81 20.40 8.37
N ALA A 376 4.11 21.67 8.66
CA ALA A 376 4.16 22.21 10.02
C ALA A 376 5.03 21.38 11.00
N GLY A 377 6.18 20.87 10.52
CA GLY A 377 7.14 20.09 11.31
C GLY A 377 6.72 18.64 11.58
N GLN A 378 5.65 18.17 10.94
CA GLN A 378 5.19 16.80 11.06
C GLN A 378 5.27 16.10 9.71
N VAL A 379 5.69 14.83 9.69
CA VAL A 379 5.73 14.04 8.46
C VAL A 379 4.32 13.88 7.92
N GLU A 380 4.11 14.28 6.67
CA GLU A 380 2.85 14.14 5.97
C GLU A 380 2.81 12.84 5.16
N PHE A 381 3.93 12.54 4.49
CA PHE A 381 4.15 11.28 3.80
C PHE A 381 5.62 10.86 3.89
N GLN A 382 5.84 9.56 3.77
CA GLN A 382 7.12 8.96 3.44
C GLN A 382 6.83 7.75 2.56
N SER A 383 7.66 7.55 1.56
CA SER A 383 7.61 6.40 0.67
C SER A 383 8.99 5.73 0.59
N ILE A 384 8.98 4.42 0.37
CA ILE A 384 10.16 3.66 0.00
C ILE A 384 9.74 2.75 -1.14
N ASN A 385 10.16 3.12 -2.34
CA ASN A 385 9.90 2.46 -3.60
C ASN A 385 11.17 1.79 -4.13
N TYR A 386 11.00 0.94 -5.14
CA TYR A 386 12.11 0.30 -5.84
C TYR A 386 11.91 0.44 -7.34
N SER A 387 12.90 0.99 -8.01
CA SER A 387 12.87 1.14 -9.45
C SER A 387 13.11 -0.19 -10.15
N ASP A 388 12.36 -0.45 -11.22
CA ASP A 388 12.57 -1.63 -12.07
C ASP A 388 13.84 -1.48 -12.95
N ASP A 389 14.05 -2.44 -13.85
CA ASP A 389 15.15 -2.46 -14.81
C ASP A 389 15.14 -1.27 -15.81
N ARG A 390 13.97 -0.65 -16.01
CA ARG A 390 13.80 0.56 -16.83
C ARG A 390 14.04 1.83 -16.03
N GLY A 391 14.17 1.74 -14.70
CA GLY A 391 14.23 2.91 -13.84
C GLY A 391 12.85 3.54 -13.56
N MET A 392 11.78 2.76 -13.71
CA MET A 392 10.40 3.18 -13.40
C MET A 392 10.00 2.66 -12.02
N LEU A 393 9.18 3.44 -11.28
CA LEU A 393 8.58 2.99 -10.02
C LEU A 393 7.39 2.06 -10.28
N ASP A 394 7.66 0.89 -10.83
CA ASP A 394 6.68 -0.11 -11.23
C ASP A 394 7.12 -1.51 -10.76
N ILE A 395 6.24 -2.49 -10.85
CA ILE A 395 6.63 -3.88 -10.55
C ILE A 395 7.35 -4.51 -11.76
N PRO A 396 8.29 -5.45 -11.53
CA PRO A 396 8.91 -6.22 -12.58
C PRO A 396 7.88 -6.96 -13.40
N LEU A 397 8.19 -7.16 -14.68
CA LEU A 397 7.26 -7.78 -15.63
C LEU A 397 7.07 -9.26 -15.29
N PRO A 398 5.85 -9.70 -14.96
CA PRO A 398 5.55 -11.12 -15.05
C PRO A 398 5.71 -11.58 -16.49
N THR A 399 5.90 -12.88 -16.69
CA THR A 399 5.73 -13.51 -18.00
C THR A 399 4.37 -13.15 -18.58
N ASP A 400 4.31 -13.03 -19.90
CA ASP A 400 3.06 -12.69 -20.59
C ASP A 400 2.04 -13.81 -20.37
N ALA A 401 0.83 -13.43 -19.96
CA ALA A 401 -0.28 -14.36 -19.83
C ALA A 401 -1.09 -14.42 -21.13
N ASN A 402 -1.54 -15.60 -21.51
CA ASN A 402 -2.43 -15.75 -22.66
C ASN A 402 -3.73 -14.96 -22.43
N GLY A 403 -4.13 -14.16 -23.42
CA GLY A 403 -5.36 -13.34 -23.34
C GLY A 403 -5.25 -12.11 -22.44
N GLU A 404 -4.04 -11.73 -22.01
CA GLU A 404 -3.80 -10.51 -21.26
C GLU A 404 -4.15 -9.25 -22.07
N CYS A 405 -4.91 -8.34 -21.46
CA CYS A 405 -5.09 -7.00 -21.99
C CYS A 405 -3.99 -6.07 -21.49
N ARG A 406 -3.38 -5.30 -22.39
CA ARG A 406 -2.21 -4.45 -22.12
C ARG A 406 -2.54 -2.98 -22.30
N VAL A 407 -2.35 -2.21 -21.23
CA VAL A 407 -2.52 -0.76 -21.22
C VAL A 407 -1.18 -0.11 -20.91
N LEU A 408 -0.75 0.84 -21.74
CA LEU A 408 0.40 1.70 -21.45
C LEU A 408 -0.08 3.03 -20.86
N LEU A 409 0.50 3.46 -19.75
CA LEU A 409 0.22 4.75 -19.10
C LEU A 409 1.48 5.63 -19.12
N LEU A 410 1.39 6.77 -19.79
CA LEU A 410 2.46 7.75 -19.89
C LEU A 410 2.10 8.96 -19.04
N GLY A 411 3.07 9.54 -18.31
CA GLY A 411 2.77 10.71 -17.49
C GLY A 411 3.96 11.31 -16.77
N GLY A 412 3.71 12.47 -16.15
CA GLY A 412 4.71 13.19 -15.37
C GLY A 412 4.73 12.75 -13.89
N ARG A 413 4.97 13.73 -13.03
CA ARG A 413 5.18 13.57 -11.58
C ARG A 413 4.05 12.83 -10.86
N ASN A 414 2.79 13.22 -11.10
CA ASN A 414 1.63 12.59 -10.45
C ASN A 414 1.44 11.10 -10.84
N ILE A 415 1.92 10.68 -12.03
CA ILE A 415 1.88 9.27 -12.44
C ILE A 415 3.13 8.51 -11.97
N ASP A 416 4.28 9.17 -11.86
CA ASP A 416 5.50 8.60 -11.26
C ASP A 416 5.23 8.13 -9.83
N GLY A 417 4.47 8.92 -9.05
CA GLY A 417 3.97 8.50 -7.74
C GLY A 417 5.09 8.21 -6.73
N LEU A 418 6.20 8.95 -6.81
CA LEU A 418 7.34 8.79 -5.90
C LEU A 418 6.91 8.90 -4.44
N GLU A 419 5.93 9.75 -4.12
CA GLU A 419 5.47 10.05 -2.76
C GLU A 419 4.49 9.01 -2.17
N VAL A 420 4.09 7.99 -2.94
CA VAL A 420 3.22 6.89 -2.49
C VAL A 420 3.84 5.53 -2.82
N GLY A 421 3.48 4.48 -2.09
CA GLY A 421 4.04 3.15 -2.36
C GLY A 421 3.45 2.52 -3.64
N ILE A 422 4.27 1.77 -4.39
CA ILE A 422 3.88 1.19 -5.70
C ILE A 422 2.51 0.48 -5.71
N PRO A 423 2.13 -0.38 -4.74
CA PRO A 423 0.81 -1.02 -4.73
C PRO A 423 -0.38 -0.05 -4.76
N GLU A 424 -0.19 1.18 -4.30
CA GLU A 424 -1.23 2.22 -4.26
C GLU A 424 -1.22 3.11 -5.49
N HIS A 425 -0.27 2.95 -6.40
CA HIS A 425 -0.26 3.73 -7.63
C HIS A 425 -1.52 3.45 -8.45
N CYS A 426 -2.05 4.49 -9.09
CA CYS A 426 -3.33 4.41 -9.81
C CYS A 426 -3.36 3.30 -10.86
N HIS A 427 -2.25 3.04 -11.57
CA HIS A 427 -2.15 2.00 -12.58
C HIS A 427 -2.24 0.58 -12.00
N ARG A 428 -1.67 0.36 -10.81
CA ARG A 428 -1.77 -0.92 -10.09
C ARG A 428 -3.21 -1.17 -9.64
N GLN A 429 -3.83 -0.16 -9.04
CA GLN A 429 -5.21 -0.25 -8.57
C GLN A 429 -6.19 -0.53 -9.72
N VAL A 430 -6.10 0.22 -10.83
CA VAL A 430 -7.02 0.03 -11.96
C VAL A 430 -6.79 -1.30 -12.68
N GLY A 431 -5.54 -1.76 -12.82
CA GLY A 431 -5.22 -3.07 -13.41
C GLY A 431 -5.82 -4.23 -12.61
N ALA A 432 -5.72 -4.19 -11.27
CA ALA A 432 -6.33 -5.19 -10.41
C ALA A 432 -7.87 -5.20 -10.54
N ARG A 433 -8.52 -4.03 -10.48
CA ARG A 433 -9.99 -3.91 -10.60
C ARG A 433 -10.50 -4.36 -11.97
N LEU A 434 -9.82 -3.97 -13.05
CA LEU A 434 -10.18 -4.40 -14.39
C LEU A 434 -9.98 -5.91 -14.56
N SER A 435 -8.94 -6.49 -13.96
CA SER A 435 -8.70 -7.94 -14.03
C SER A 435 -9.82 -8.74 -13.38
N GLU A 436 -10.24 -8.31 -12.18
CA GLU A 436 -11.37 -8.93 -11.46
C GLU A 436 -12.69 -8.75 -12.22
N ALA A 437 -12.98 -7.53 -12.70
CA ALA A 437 -14.24 -7.23 -13.37
C ALA A 437 -14.39 -7.93 -14.74
N LEU A 438 -13.29 -8.16 -15.46
CA LEU A 438 -13.29 -8.79 -16.78
C LEU A 438 -12.98 -10.29 -16.76
N ASP A 439 -12.72 -10.86 -15.57
CA ASP A 439 -12.31 -12.25 -15.37
C ASP A 439 -11.14 -12.67 -16.30
N ARG A 440 -10.18 -11.75 -16.50
CA ARG A 440 -8.97 -11.98 -17.30
C ARG A 440 -7.85 -11.04 -16.87
N PRO A 441 -6.57 -11.37 -17.09
CA PRO A 441 -5.47 -10.47 -16.74
C PRO A 441 -5.55 -9.13 -17.50
N VAL A 442 -5.52 -8.03 -16.77
CA VAL A 442 -5.35 -6.67 -17.32
C VAL A 442 -4.09 -6.06 -16.71
N ARG A 443 -3.11 -5.79 -17.57
CA ARG A 443 -1.82 -5.21 -17.18
C ARG A 443 -1.76 -3.77 -17.61
N VAL A 444 -1.75 -2.87 -16.64
CA VAL A 444 -1.45 -1.45 -16.85
C VAL A 444 0.02 -1.24 -16.51
N ARG A 445 0.84 -0.92 -17.51
CA ARG A 445 2.26 -0.56 -17.34
C ARG A 445 2.40 0.94 -17.38
N LYS A 446 3.26 1.50 -16.54
CA LYS A 446 3.59 2.93 -16.66
C LYS A 446 4.97 3.19 -17.23
N ALA A 447 5.11 4.35 -17.85
CA ALA A 447 6.36 5.02 -18.17
C ALA A 447 6.18 6.49 -17.77
N ALA A 448 6.60 6.82 -16.55
CA ALA A 448 6.37 8.13 -15.96
C ALA A 448 7.57 8.58 -15.13
N PHE A 449 7.85 9.88 -15.16
CA PHE A 449 8.91 10.50 -14.40
C PHE A 449 8.67 12.01 -14.25
N SER A 450 9.18 12.61 -13.19
CA SER A 450 9.01 14.04 -12.94
C SER A 450 9.62 14.90 -14.06
N GLY A 451 8.90 15.92 -14.51
CA GLY A 451 9.33 16.82 -15.59
C GLY A 451 9.19 16.23 -17.00
N MET A 452 8.51 15.09 -17.16
CA MET A 452 8.13 14.57 -18.47
C MET A 452 6.78 15.16 -18.91
N GLY A 453 6.69 15.53 -20.19
CA GLY A 453 5.48 16.04 -20.84
C GLY A 453 5.26 15.36 -22.18
N LEU A 454 4.10 15.57 -22.79
CA LEU A 454 3.69 15.02 -24.09
C LEU A 454 4.83 14.83 -25.12
N CYS A 455 5.56 15.89 -25.47
CA CYS A 455 6.58 15.81 -26.53
C CYS A 455 7.77 14.92 -26.14
N ARG A 456 8.05 14.77 -24.84
CA ARG A 456 9.13 13.92 -24.30
C ARG A 456 8.68 12.47 -24.14
N HIS A 457 7.42 12.25 -23.74
CA HIS A 457 6.82 10.91 -23.64
C HIS A 457 6.83 10.15 -24.98
N PHE A 458 6.85 10.86 -26.11
CA PHE A 458 6.76 10.24 -27.42
C PHE A 458 7.83 9.16 -27.67
N ALA A 459 9.10 9.43 -27.33
CA ALA A 459 10.16 8.41 -27.47
C ALA A 459 9.92 7.17 -26.59
N TRP A 460 9.39 7.37 -25.38
CA TRP A 460 9.04 6.28 -24.47
C TRP A 460 7.91 5.44 -25.02
N CYS A 461 6.94 6.08 -25.68
CA CYS A 461 5.85 5.36 -26.33
C CYS A 461 6.30 4.62 -27.58
N GLU A 462 7.10 5.23 -28.47
CA GLU A 462 7.68 4.52 -29.62
C GLU A 462 8.44 3.28 -29.16
N ARG A 463 9.25 3.41 -28.11
CA ARG A 463 9.97 2.29 -27.53
C ARG A 463 9.04 1.21 -27.00
N ALA A 464 8.06 1.59 -26.17
CA ALA A 464 7.12 0.64 -25.59
C ALA A 464 6.28 -0.08 -26.66
N LEU A 465 5.82 0.62 -27.70
CA LEU A 465 5.07 0.06 -28.81
C LEU A 465 5.93 -0.85 -29.70
N ALA A 466 7.22 -0.54 -29.86
CA ALA A 466 8.16 -1.40 -30.59
C ALA A 466 8.50 -2.68 -29.81
N GLU A 467 8.49 -2.63 -28.48
CA GLU A 467 8.73 -3.79 -27.65
C GLU A 467 7.54 -4.75 -27.63
N ARG A 468 6.31 -4.22 -27.57
CA ARG A 468 5.09 -5.03 -27.39
C ARG A 468 3.84 -4.34 -27.93
N GLU A 469 2.88 -5.15 -28.34
CA GLU A 469 1.52 -4.69 -28.64
C GLU A 469 0.79 -4.23 -27.37
N HIS A 470 0.02 -3.15 -27.50
CA HIS A 470 -0.81 -2.59 -26.44
C HIS A 470 -2.23 -2.41 -26.97
N ASP A 471 -3.25 -2.71 -26.16
CA ASP A 471 -4.65 -2.48 -26.52
C ASP A 471 -5.04 -1.01 -26.40
N VAL A 472 -4.44 -0.33 -25.41
CA VAL A 472 -4.74 1.05 -25.04
C VAL A 472 -3.44 1.76 -24.66
N VAL A 473 -3.29 3.01 -25.11
CA VAL A 473 -2.23 3.92 -24.64
C VAL A 473 -2.89 5.15 -24.04
N ILE A 474 -2.66 5.37 -22.75
CA ILE A 474 -3.12 6.54 -22.00
C ILE A 474 -1.98 7.55 -21.97
N ILE A 475 -2.25 8.74 -22.49
CA ILE A 475 -1.32 9.86 -22.59
C ILE A 475 -1.71 10.90 -21.52
N GLY A 476 -0.88 11.02 -20.48
CA GLY A 476 -1.03 12.04 -19.45
C GLY A 476 -0.75 13.43 -20.01
N LEU A 477 -1.65 14.37 -19.71
CA LEU A 477 -1.61 15.79 -20.08
C LEU A 477 -1.80 16.65 -18.83
N GLY A 478 -1.07 17.74 -18.73
CA GLY A 478 -1.07 18.60 -17.55
C GLY A 478 -1.12 20.10 -17.85
N ALA A 479 -1.40 20.87 -16.82
CA ALA A 479 -1.22 22.32 -16.85
C ALA A 479 0.26 22.71 -17.04
N ASP A 480 1.20 21.82 -16.72
CA ASP A 480 2.64 21.98 -16.85
C ASP A 480 3.19 21.63 -18.24
N GLU A 481 2.33 21.32 -19.23
CA GLU A 481 2.77 20.96 -20.58
C GLU A 481 3.60 22.04 -21.27
N LEU A 482 3.36 23.33 -21.01
CA LEU A 482 4.23 24.39 -21.54
C LEU A 482 5.65 24.32 -20.97
N ALA A 483 5.78 23.93 -19.71
CA ALA A 483 7.08 23.76 -19.06
C ALA A 483 7.77 22.43 -19.48
N ASN A 484 6.99 21.37 -19.66
CA ASN A 484 7.52 20.02 -19.87
C ASN A 484 7.60 19.62 -21.35
N SER A 485 6.65 19.99 -22.19
CA SER A 485 6.64 19.61 -23.60
C SER A 485 7.38 20.58 -24.50
N HIS A 486 7.59 21.83 -24.09
CA HIS A 486 8.28 22.78 -24.94
C HIS A 486 9.82 22.61 -24.88
N PRO A 487 10.51 22.33 -25.99
CA PRO A 487 11.98 22.20 -26.02
C PRO A 487 12.76 23.53 -25.95
N ALA A 488 12.05 24.66 -25.88
CA ALA A 488 12.59 25.96 -26.26
C ALA A 488 12.13 27.17 -25.42
N LEU A 489 11.79 27.03 -24.14
CA LEU A 489 11.81 28.21 -23.26
C LEU A 489 13.25 28.49 -22.79
N TRP A 490 14.03 29.04 -23.72
CA TRP A 490 15.04 30.05 -23.40
C TRP A 490 14.31 31.39 -23.56
N SER A 491 13.94 32.05 -22.47
CA SER A 491 13.77 33.50 -22.57
C SER A 491 15.17 34.10 -22.43
N GLN A 492 15.57 34.92 -23.41
CA GLN A 492 16.84 35.67 -23.34
C GLN A 492 16.89 36.60 -22.11
N SER A 493 15.74 36.92 -21.50
CA SER A 493 15.65 37.74 -20.29
C SER A 493 15.75 36.93 -18.98
N THR A 494 15.62 35.60 -19.00
CA THR A 494 15.54 34.78 -17.76
C THR A 494 16.51 33.59 -17.66
N GLY A 495 17.14 33.13 -18.76
CA GLY A 495 18.34 32.29 -18.69
C GLY A 495 18.18 30.80 -18.29
N PHE A 496 17.04 30.17 -18.59
CA PHE A 496 16.73 28.78 -18.15
C PHE A 496 17.15 27.66 -19.13
N ALA A 497 17.47 26.46 -18.62
CA ALA A 497 17.36 25.22 -19.39
C ALA A 497 17.25 23.95 -18.52
N ILE A 498 16.33 23.05 -18.89
CA ILE A 498 16.33 21.65 -18.45
C ILE A 498 17.37 20.90 -19.30
N LYS A 499 18.20 20.04 -18.70
CA LYS A 499 19.12 19.19 -19.48
C LYS A 499 18.28 18.37 -20.47
N HIS A 500 18.48 18.57 -21.77
CA HIS A 500 17.86 17.75 -22.81
C HIS A 500 18.75 16.53 -23.08
N PRO A 501 18.35 15.32 -22.67
CA PRO A 501 19.06 14.10 -23.01
C PRO A 501 18.81 13.73 -24.50
N PRO A 502 19.61 12.83 -25.08
CA PRO A 502 19.71 12.60 -26.52
C PRO A 502 18.54 11.80 -27.15
N GLY A 503 17.35 11.78 -26.54
CA GLY A 503 16.19 11.03 -27.02
C GLY A 503 15.39 11.74 -28.11
N ARG A 504 14.67 10.94 -28.92
CA ARG A 504 13.69 11.44 -29.89
C ARG A 504 12.60 12.25 -29.19
N TYR A 505 12.09 13.28 -29.85
CA TYR A 505 10.96 14.08 -29.34
C TYR A 505 10.14 14.66 -30.49
N LEU A 506 8.91 15.07 -30.18
CA LEU A 506 8.04 15.77 -31.13
C LEU A 506 8.40 17.25 -31.20
N TRP A 507 8.54 17.76 -32.41
CA TRP A 507 8.80 19.17 -32.71
C TRP A 507 7.88 19.63 -33.84
N THR A 508 7.78 20.94 -34.05
CA THR A 508 7.10 21.49 -35.23
C THR A 508 8.02 22.40 -36.02
N ASP A 509 8.09 22.22 -37.33
CA ASP A 509 8.85 23.10 -38.24
C ASP A 509 8.01 24.29 -38.75
N GLY A 510 6.87 24.56 -38.10
CA GLY A 510 5.86 25.52 -38.51
C GLY A 510 4.51 24.83 -38.49
N GLU A 511 4.13 24.21 -39.60
CA GLU A 511 2.82 23.56 -39.77
C GLU A 511 2.87 22.06 -39.48
N ALA A 512 3.97 21.36 -39.77
CA ALA A 512 4.07 19.92 -39.60
C ALA A 512 4.69 19.54 -38.25
N VAL A 513 4.21 18.43 -37.67
CA VAL A 513 4.87 17.77 -36.55
C VAL A 513 5.95 16.84 -37.11
N VAL A 514 7.18 16.97 -36.63
CA VAL A 514 8.33 16.17 -37.02
C VAL A 514 8.94 15.51 -35.79
N VAL A 515 9.46 14.30 -35.97
CA VAL A 515 10.25 13.62 -34.93
C VAL A 515 11.71 13.97 -35.13
N VAL A 516 12.37 14.38 -34.05
CA VAL A 516 13.75 14.88 -34.08
C VAL A 516 14.58 14.19 -33.01
N ASP A 517 15.80 13.76 -33.36
CA ASP A 517 16.65 12.96 -32.46
C ASP A 517 17.29 13.76 -31.33
N ARG A 518 17.53 15.07 -31.53
CA ARG A 518 18.14 15.95 -30.52
C ARG A 518 17.65 17.38 -30.68
N SER A 519 17.49 18.10 -29.57
CA SER A 519 17.21 19.54 -29.65
C SER A 519 18.46 20.29 -30.11
N ARG A 520 18.32 21.12 -31.17
CA ARG A 520 19.44 21.85 -31.79
C ARG A 520 20.27 22.69 -30.78
N GLY A 521 19.72 23.04 -29.62
CA GLY A 521 20.42 23.79 -28.57
C GLY A 521 20.89 22.98 -27.35
N ALA A 522 20.79 21.64 -27.33
CA ALA A 522 21.10 20.83 -26.13
C ALA A 522 22.52 21.04 -25.56
N TRP A 523 23.49 21.43 -26.39
CA TRP A 523 24.89 21.63 -25.99
C TRP A 523 25.17 22.98 -25.29
N ILE A 524 24.36 24.01 -25.54
CA ILE A 524 24.58 25.38 -25.01
C ILE A 524 24.03 25.53 -23.57
N ARG A 525 23.31 24.52 -23.07
CA ARG A 525 22.26 24.67 -22.04
C ARG A 525 22.54 23.98 -20.69
N ARG A 526 23.78 23.56 -20.41
CA ARG A 526 24.13 22.69 -19.25
C ARG A 526 24.57 23.40 -17.95
N SER A 527 24.63 24.73 -17.89
CA SER A 527 25.42 25.45 -16.86
C SER A 527 24.72 26.60 -16.09
N ARG A 528 23.38 26.67 -16.02
CA ARG A 528 22.68 27.75 -15.26
C ARG A 528 21.55 27.23 -14.35
N LEU A 529 21.47 27.80 -13.14
CA LEU A 529 20.49 27.51 -12.09
C LEU A 529 19.12 28.18 -12.36
N ARG A 530 18.05 27.57 -11.85
CA ARG A 530 16.65 27.98 -11.98
C ARG A 530 16.35 29.14 -11.00
N ALA A 531 15.79 30.26 -11.47
CA ALA A 531 14.92 31.13 -10.67
C ALA A 531 13.51 30.50 -10.57
N ALA A 532 12.94 30.46 -9.37
CA ALA A 532 11.72 29.69 -9.07
C ALA A 532 10.41 30.34 -9.58
N ASP A 533 10.44 31.59 -10.05
CA ASP A 533 9.27 32.45 -9.86
C ASP A 533 8.27 32.55 -11.03
N SER A 534 8.37 31.73 -12.09
CA SER A 534 7.25 31.55 -13.05
C SER A 534 7.50 30.41 -14.04
N ALA A 535 7.07 29.19 -13.73
CA ALA A 535 6.89 28.17 -14.77
C ALA A 535 5.56 28.46 -15.51
N PRO A 536 5.54 28.56 -16.85
CA PRO A 536 4.29 28.80 -17.56
C PRO A 536 3.34 27.63 -17.37
N SER A 537 2.05 27.94 -17.24
CA SER A 537 1.02 26.96 -16.99
C SER A 537 -0.24 27.25 -17.77
N LEU A 538 -0.86 26.20 -18.31
CA LEU A 538 -2.18 26.28 -18.93
C LEU A 538 -3.27 26.70 -17.93
N ALA A 539 -3.01 26.53 -16.63
CA ALA A 539 -3.90 26.93 -15.56
C ALA A 539 -3.79 28.41 -15.18
N ASP A 540 -2.81 29.17 -15.68
CA ASP A 540 -2.67 30.60 -15.40
C ASP A 540 -2.59 31.44 -16.69
N PRO A 541 -3.69 32.14 -17.04
CA PRO A 541 -3.74 33.03 -18.19
C PRO A 541 -2.67 34.14 -18.17
N SER A 542 -2.16 34.52 -16.98
CA SER A 542 -1.12 35.54 -16.86
C SER A 542 0.20 35.07 -17.47
N THR A 543 0.53 33.79 -17.33
CA THR A 543 1.74 33.18 -17.91
C THR A 543 1.60 32.82 -19.39
N LEU A 544 0.37 32.86 -19.91
CA LEU A 544 0.09 32.74 -21.35
C LEU A 544 0.22 34.09 -22.08
N LYS A 545 0.34 35.21 -21.35
CA LYS A 545 0.55 36.53 -21.95
C LYS A 545 2.01 36.70 -22.36
N GLY A 546 2.31 36.47 -23.65
CA GLY A 546 3.62 36.72 -24.26
C GLY A 546 4.34 35.48 -24.77
N THR A 547 4.02 34.30 -24.23
CA THR A 547 4.16 33.01 -24.90
C THR A 547 3.13 33.01 -26.03
N SER A 548 3.58 32.98 -27.28
CA SER A 548 2.65 33.10 -28.40
C SER A 548 1.64 31.95 -28.33
N THR A 549 0.36 32.22 -28.58
CA THR A 549 -0.69 31.20 -28.81
C THR A 549 -0.22 30.02 -29.67
N LYS A 550 0.77 30.28 -30.53
CA LYS A 550 1.50 29.26 -31.31
C LYS A 550 2.05 28.10 -30.47
N ASP A 551 2.58 28.31 -29.27
CA ASP A 551 3.19 27.22 -28.47
C ASP A 551 2.11 26.27 -27.94
N VAL A 552 0.98 26.83 -27.52
CA VAL A 552 -0.24 26.11 -27.14
C VAL A 552 -0.76 25.32 -28.35
N ASP A 553 -0.88 25.97 -29.52
CA ASP A 553 -1.32 25.29 -30.75
C ASP A 553 -0.35 24.18 -31.21
N VAL A 554 0.95 24.37 -31.02
CA VAL A 554 2.01 23.40 -31.33
C VAL A 554 1.85 22.13 -30.49
N ILE A 555 1.64 22.26 -29.18
CA ILE A 555 1.42 21.12 -28.29
C ILE A 555 0.14 20.36 -28.71
N GLY A 556 -0.93 21.08 -29.05
CA GLY A 556 -2.16 20.47 -29.57
C GLY A 556 -1.94 19.65 -30.86
N ARG A 557 -1.14 20.18 -31.81
CA ARG A 557 -0.77 19.43 -33.03
C ARG A 557 0.07 18.19 -32.71
N CYS A 558 1.02 18.31 -31.78
CA CYS A 558 1.81 17.17 -31.31
C CYS A 558 0.92 16.07 -30.72
N LEU A 559 -0.14 16.40 -29.98
CA LEU A 559 -1.08 15.42 -29.42
C LEU A 559 -1.81 14.65 -30.52
N SER A 560 -2.28 15.35 -31.56
CA SER A 560 -2.96 14.72 -32.70
C SER A 560 -2.03 13.74 -33.42
N TYR A 561 -0.80 14.16 -33.71
CA TYR A 561 0.23 13.29 -34.29
C TYR A 561 0.50 12.05 -33.42
N TYR A 562 0.59 12.26 -32.10
CA TYR A 562 0.80 11.18 -31.13
C TYR A 562 -0.35 10.16 -31.17
N ALA A 563 -1.61 10.64 -31.15
CA ALA A 563 -2.78 9.79 -31.21
C ALA A 563 -2.81 8.94 -32.49
N ASP A 564 -2.49 9.54 -33.63
CA ASP A 564 -2.42 8.82 -34.91
C ASP A 564 -1.30 7.78 -34.93
N HIS A 565 -0.16 8.09 -34.33
CA HIS A 565 0.93 7.13 -34.18
C HIS A 565 0.51 5.92 -33.33
N VAL A 566 -0.21 6.14 -32.22
CA VAL A 566 -0.76 5.07 -31.37
C VAL A 566 -1.76 4.21 -32.14
N ARG A 567 -2.66 4.83 -32.93
CA ARG A 567 -3.63 4.11 -33.78
C ARG A 567 -2.94 3.27 -34.85
N ALA A 568 -1.89 3.81 -35.47
CA ALA A 568 -1.10 3.11 -36.47
C ALA A 568 -0.43 1.85 -35.88
N ALA A 569 -0.12 1.85 -34.58
CA ALA A 569 0.36 0.69 -33.84
C ALA A 569 -0.75 -0.28 -33.37
N GLY A 570 -2.01 -0.06 -33.77
CA GLY A 570 -3.16 -0.91 -33.42
C GLY A 570 -3.77 -0.64 -32.04
N ALA A 571 -3.28 0.36 -31.31
CA ALA A 571 -3.75 0.68 -29.97
C ALA A 571 -4.81 1.80 -29.97
N THR A 572 -5.64 1.86 -28.92
CA THR A 572 -6.59 2.96 -28.72
C THR A 572 -5.93 4.08 -27.91
N PRO A 573 -5.77 5.30 -28.45
CA PRO A 573 -5.26 6.43 -27.68
C PRO A 573 -6.34 7.02 -26.76
N ILE A 574 -5.98 7.28 -25.51
CA ILE A 574 -6.82 7.95 -24.50
C ILE A 574 -6.00 9.06 -23.85
N ALA A 575 -6.63 10.20 -23.56
CA ALA A 575 -6.00 11.29 -22.83
C ALA A 575 -6.35 11.18 -21.35
N MET A 576 -5.44 11.57 -20.47
CA MET A 576 -5.71 11.67 -19.04
C MET A 576 -5.24 13.02 -18.52
N LEU A 577 -6.10 13.73 -17.81
CA LEU A 577 -5.71 14.95 -17.13
C LEU A 577 -4.95 14.59 -15.85
N VAL A 578 -3.67 14.96 -15.76
CA VAL A 578 -2.77 14.53 -14.67
C VAL A 578 -2.21 15.68 -13.84
N GLU A 579 -2.48 16.94 -14.20
CA GLU A 579 -1.99 18.15 -13.51
C GLU A 579 -2.89 19.35 -13.85
N CYS A 580 -3.38 20.08 -12.84
CA CYS A 580 -4.25 21.26 -12.98
C CYS A 580 -3.62 22.57 -12.49
N GLY A 581 -2.33 22.60 -12.19
CA GLY A 581 -1.58 23.80 -11.81
C GLY A 581 -0.89 23.67 -10.44
N GLU A 582 -1.06 22.54 -9.76
CA GLU A 582 -0.49 22.31 -8.43
C GLU A 582 1.05 22.29 -8.47
N ALA A 583 1.66 21.73 -9.51
CA ALA A 583 3.12 21.66 -9.64
C ALA A 583 3.76 23.04 -9.89
N ALA A 584 2.97 23.99 -10.38
CA ALA A 584 3.40 25.36 -10.66
C ALA A 584 2.99 26.36 -9.56
N GLY A 585 2.46 25.87 -8.42
CA GLY A 585 2.16 26.71 -7.25
C GLY A 585 0.92 27.57 -7.41
N TYR A 586 0.04 27.28 -8.37
CA TYR A 586 -1.21 28.03 -8.58
C TYR A 586 -2.33 27.66 -7.63
N TRP A 587 -2.09 26.69 -6.77
CA TRP A 587 -3.00 26.31 -5.71
C TRP A 587 -2.65 27.17 -4.50
N SER A 588 -3.51 28.15 -4.20
CA SER A 588 -3.36 29.02 -3.04
C SER A 588 -3.60 28.26 -1.72
N ASP A 589 -4.26 27.11 -1.80
CA ASP A 589 -4.55 26.22 -0.70
C ASP A 589 -4.61 24.78 -1.22
N ALA A 590 -3.72 23.91 -0.73
CA ALA A 590 -3.70 22.49 -1.09
C ALA A 590 -4.91 21.72 -0.51
N GLU A 591 -5.68 22.32 0.41
CA GLU A 591 -6.92 21.75 0.92
C GLU A 591 -8.11 21.93 -0.03
N GLN A 592 -8.00 22.79 -1.05
CA GLN A 592 -9.10 23.08 -1.97
C GLN A 592 -8.67 22.82 -3.41
N ASP A 593 -9.14 21.70 -3.97
CA ASP A 593 -9.04 21.44 -5.40
C ASP A 593 -9.58 22.65 -6.18
N ASN A 594 -8.71 23.24 -7.01
CA ASN A 594 -8.99 24.53 -7.60
C ASN A 594 -9.88 24.36 -8.85
N ARG A 595 -11.21 24.41 -8.65
CA ARG A 595 -12.22 24.37 -9.73
C ARG A 595 -11.95 25.40 -10.85
N ALA A 596 -11.34 26.54 -10.52
CA ALA A 596 -11.00 27.53 -11.53
C ALA A 596 -9.78 27.08 -12.35
N ALA A 597 -8.76 26.51 -11.72
CA ALA A 597 -7.59 25.97 -12.39
C ALA A 597 -7.97 24.79 -13.30
N HIS A 598 -8.74 23.82 -12.79
CA HIS A 598 -9.30 22.70 -13.59
C HIS A 598 -10.05 23.18 -14.83
N ARG A 599 -11.00 24.12 -14.67
CA ARG A 599 -11.74 24.70 -15.82
C ARG A 599 -10.84 25.43 -16.81
N ARG A 600 -9.79 26.10 -16.35
CA ARG A 600 -8.85 26.81 -17.23
C ARG A 600 -7.99 25.84 -18.02
N THR A 601 -7.48 24.79 -17.38
CA THR A 601 -6.73 23.72 -18.05
C THR A 601 -7.60 23.01 -19.08
N LEU A 602 -8.82 22.57 -18.71
CA LEU A 602 -9.76 21.93 -19.63
C LEU A 602 -10.12 22.79 -20.84
N ARG A 603 -10.29 24.11 -20.65
CA ARG A 603 -10.56 25.02 -21.78
C ARG A 603 -9.47 24.96 -22.86
N VAL A 604 -8.23 24.63 -22.48
CA VAL A 604 -7.11 24.52 -23.40
C VAL A 604 -6.95 23.09 -23.93
N VAL A 605 -6.97 22.08 -23.05
CA VAL A 605 -6.65 20.69 -23.45
C VAL A 605 -7.81 19.97 -24.11
N GLN A 606 -9.06 20.28 -23.76
CA GLN A 606 -10.24 19.59 -24.28
C GLN A 606 -10.36 19.74 -25.82
N PRO A 607 -10.19 20.93 -26.42
CA PRO A 607 -10.17 21.07 -27.87
C PRO A 607 -9.07 20.24 -28.55
N TRP A 608 -7.91 20.09 -27.92
CA TRP A 608 -6.83 19.25 -28.46
C TRP A 608 -7.21 17.77 -28.45
N ILE A 609 -7.82 17.31 -27.37
CA ILE A 609 -8.28 15.93 -27.19
C ILE A 609 -9.36 15.59 -28.22
N GLU A 610 -10.32 16.50 -28.42
CA GLU A 610 -11.38 16.37 -29.42
C GLU A 610 -10.82 16.34 -30.84
N ALA A 611 -9.90 17.26 -31.17
CA ALA A 611 -9.23 17.28 -32.47
C ALA A 611 -8.40 16.01 -32.72
N ALA A 612 -7.77 15.46 -31.68
CA ALA A 612 -7.04 14.21 -31.75
C ALA A 612 -7.96 12.98 -31.77
N GLY A 613 -9.29 13.11 -31.60
CA GLY A 613 -10.26 12.02 -31.59
C GLY A 613 -10.07 11.04 -30.41
N MET A 614 -9.68 11.56 -29.25
CA MET A 614 -9.40 10.76 -28.04
C MET A 614 -10.50 10.92 -26.99
N GLU A 615 -10.68 9.90 -26.15
CA GLU A 615 -11.49 10.01 -24.94
C GLU A 615 -10.66 10.62 -23.80
N LEU A 616 -11.32 11.35 -22.88
CA LEU A 616 -10.67 11.95 -21.72
C LEU A 616 -11.00 11.18 -20.43
N ILE A 617 -9.95 10.78 -19.71
CA ILE A 617 -10.00 10.41 -18.30
C ILE A 617 -9.75 11.68 -17.48
N ASP A 618 -10.75 12.12 -16.71
CA ASP A 618 -10.65 13.30 -15.84
C ASP A 618 -10.75 12.92 -14.34
N PRO A 619 -9.61 12.64 -13.67
CA PRO A 619 -9.57 12.44 -12.23
C PRO A 619 -10.06 13.65 -11.43
N TYR A 620 -9.81 14.87 -11.90
CA TYR A 620 -10.12 16.10 -11.16
C TYR A 620 -11.61 16.35 -11.03
N ALA A 621 -12.42 15.85 -11.97
CA ALA A 621 -13.86 15.82 -11.80
C ALA A 621 -14.26 15.06 -10.52
N LEU A 622 -13.60 13.95 -10.20
CA LEU A 622 -13.81 13.20 -8.97
C LEU A 622 -13.17 13.88 -7.75
N TYR A 623 -12.03 14.54 -7.92
CA TYR A 623 -11.36 15.26 -6.84
C TYR A 623 -12.25 16.40 -6.33
N LEU A 624 -12.81 17.20 -7.25
CA LEU A 624 -13.70 18.33 -6.95
C LEU A 624 -15.05 17.94 -6.32
N GLU A 625 -15.43 16.67 -6.37
CA GLU A 625 -16.63 16.11 -5.74
C GLU A 625 -16.31 15.40 -4.42
N HIS A 626 -15.03 15.11 -4.17
CA HIS A 626 -14.58 14.44 -2.97
C HIS A 626 -14.56 15.41 -1.78
N SER A 627 -15.12 14.99 -0.66
CA SER A 627 -15.27 15.81 0.56
C SER A 627 -14.50 15.26 1.76
N GLY A 628 -13.71 14.21 1.53
CA GLY A 628 -12.89 13.58 2.55
C GLY A 628 -11.42 13.97 2.40
N ALA A 629 -10.57 12.95 2.47
CA ALA A 629 -9.13 13.14 2.62
C ALA A 629 -8.53 13.96 1.48
N PRO A 630 -7.48 14.78 1.74
CA PRO A 630 -6.83 15.55 0.69
C PRO A 630 -6.41 14.66 -0.47
N THR A 631 -6.73 15.09 -1.69
CA THR A 631 -6.35 14.41 -2.94
C THR A 631 -4.88 14.63 -3.28
N HIS A 632 -4.24 15.59 -2.62
CA HIS A 632 -2.84 15.96 -2.80
C HIS A 632 -2.13 16.06 -1.45
N TRP A 633 -0.83 15.76 -1.47
CA TRP A 633 0.09 16.08 -0.38
C TRP A 633 0.41 17.56 -0.38
N ARG A 634 0.31 18.22 0.77
CA ARG A 634 0.62 19.65 0.92
C ARG A 634 2.11 19.93 0.77
N ALA A 635 2.96 19.02 1.25
CA ALA A 635 4.40 19.16 1.24
C ALA A 635 5.00 19.05 -0.17
N SER A 636 4.33 18.35 -1.09
CA SER A 636 4.86 18.08 -2.44
C SER A 636 3.99 18.60 -3.58
N ASN A 637 2.71 18.91 -3.31
CA ASN A 637 1.68 19.18 -4.32
C ASN A 637 1.53 18.05 -5.34
N THR A 638 1.70 16.79 -4.91
CA THR A 638 1.47 15.59 -5.73
C THR A 638 0.28 14.81 -5.24
N TRP A 639 -0.26 13.93 -6.07
CA TRP A 639 -1.36 13.05 -5.68
C TRP A 639 -1.04 12.25 -4.42
N SER A 640 -1.94 12.33 -3.44
CA SER A 640 -1.91 11.50 -2.24
C SER A 640 -2.40 10.08 -2.55
N HIS A 641 -2.45 9.22 -1.53
CA HIS A 641 -3.12 7.92 -1.63
C HIS A 641 -4.55 8.05 -2.16
N THR A 642 -5.29 9.06 -1.68
CA THR A 642 -6.65 9.37 -2.14
C THR A 642 -6.66 9.85 -3.59
N GLY A 643 -5.72 10.71 -3.98
CA GLY A 643 -5.58 11.17 -5.37
C GLY A 643 -5.35 10.02 -6.35
N HIS A 644 -4.44 9.10 -6.03
CA HIS A 644 -4.19 7.91 -6.83
C HIS A 644 -5.39 6.94 -6.87
N ARG A 645 -6.12 6.76 -5.77
CA ARG A 645 -7.34 5.93 -5.72
C ARG A 645 -8.45 6.49 -6.62
N LEU A 646 -8.70 7.80 -6.53
CA LEU A 646 -9.70 8.48 -7.34
C LEU A 646 -9.29 8.52 -8.82
N ALA A 647 -8.00 8.70 -9.13
CA ALA A 647 -7.49 8.54 -10.50
C ALA A 647 -7.73 7.13 -11.05
N ALA A 648 -7.46 6.08 -10.26
CA ALA A 648 -7.74 4.70 -10.65
C ALA A 648 -9.24 4.47 -10.92
N LYS A 649 -10.12 5.11 -10.12
CA LYS A 649 -11.58 5.07 -10.32
C LYS A 649 -11.99 5.76 -11.63
N ALA A 650 -11.43 6.93 -11.93
CA ALA A 650 -11.66 7.62 -13.20
C ALA A 650 -11.21 6.77 -14.40
N MET A 651 -10.02 6.18 -14.30
CA MET A 651 -9.51 5.25 -15.32
C MET A 651 -10.43 4.04 -15.50
N TYR A 652 -10.91 3.43 -14.41
CA TYR A 652 -11.81 2.28 -14.48
C TYR A 652 -13.10 2.61 -15.25
N LYS A 653 -13.72 3.78 -14.98
CA LYS A 653 -14.97 4.21 -15.64
C LYS A 653 -14.85 4.28 -17.17
N VAL A 654 -13.68 4.67 -17.68
CA VAL A 654 -13.40 4.78 -19.12
C VAL A 654 -12.92 3.45 -19.70
N LEU A 655 -11.96 2.79 -19.04
CA LEU A 655 -11.33 1.58 -19.56
C LEU A 655 -12.26 0.37 -19.53
N HIS A 656 -13.09 0.22 -18.50
CA HIS A 656 -13.92 -0.99 -18.36
C HIS A 656 -14.86 -1.19 -19.56
N PRO A 657 -15.73 -0.21 -19.94
CA PRO A 657 -16.59 -0.36 -21.12
C PRO A 657 -15.81 -0.61 -22.42
N LEU A 658 -14.69 0.10 -22.61
CA LEU A 658 -13.83 -0.04 -23.79
C LEU A 658 -13.26 -1.46 -23.92
N LEU A 659 -12.72 -2.00 -22.82
CA LEU A 659 -12.12 -3.33 -22.80
C LEU A 659 -13.18 -4.44 -22.82
N THR A 660 -14.39 -4.23 -22.30
CA THR A 660 -15.53 -5.15 -22.46
C THR A 660 -15.99 -5.23 -23.91
N ALA A 661 -16.06 -4.08 -24.62
CA ALA A 661 -16.50 -4.02 -26.01
C ALA A 661 -15.50 -4.69 -26.97
N LYS A 662 -14.19 -4.57 -26.69
CA LYS A 662 -13.15 -5.38 -27.32
C LYS A 662 -13.23 -6.83 -26.81
N LYS A 663 -14.29 -7.56 -27.18
CA LYS A 663 -14.28 -9.03 -27.12
C LYS A 663 -13.16 -9.49 -28.06
N LEU A 664 -11.98 -9.75 -27.48
CA LEU A 664 -10.87 -10.39 -28.19
C LEU A 664 -11.43 -11.71 -28.73
N VAL A 665 -11.62 -11.79 -30.04
CA VAL A 665 -11.68 -13.09 -30.71
C VAL A 665 -10.35 -13.74 -30.35
N PRO A 666 -10.33 -14.88 -29.63
CA PRO A 666 -9.07 -15.53 -29.28
C PRO A 666 -8.28 -15.72 -30.57
N ALA A 667 -7.01 -15.31 -30.58
CA ALA A 667 -6.15 -15.30 -31.77
C ALA A 667 -5.91 -16.68 -32.42
N GLY A 668 -6.64 -17.72 -32.01
CA GLY A 668 -6.65 -19.07 -32.59
C GLY A 668 -8.04 -19.62 -32.97
N ALA A 669 -9.10 -18.79 -32.99
CA ALA A 669 -10.45 -19.25 -33.37
C ALA A 669 -10.81 -18.99 -34.86
N GLN A 670 -9.83 -18.59 -35.69
CA GLN A 670 -9.99 -18.42 -37.15
C GLN A 670 -9.05 -19.35 -37.95
N SER A 671 -8.88 -20.60 -37.51
CA SER A 671 -8.31 -21.67 -38.35
C SER A 671 -9.39 -22.61 -38.86
#